data_AF-A0A7M5UJS4-F1
#
_entry.id   AF-A0A7M5UJS4-F1
#
_cell.length_a   1.000
_cell.length_b   1.000
_cell.length_c   1.000
_cell.angle_alpha   90.00
_cell.angle_beta   90.00
_cell.angle_gamma   90.00
#
_symmetry.space_group_name_H-M   'P 1'
#
loop_
_entity.id
_entity.type
_entity.pdbx_description
1 polymer ?
#
loop_
_entity_poly.entity_id
_entity_poly.type
_entity_poly.pdbx_seq_one_letter_code
_entity_poly.pdbx_strand_id
1 'polypeptide(L)'
;MSEPSSDYDSYSMQQSKNLSSSRTSLDSLGMTLEGDDTDYNAYNHFNDSEYDSDLDAEDVPETWSELVDKKVQRKMHAKDIKRQDVIYELIQTEAQYVRTLNVMKKIYMNALVSLNFDDRTIHTIFPELEELIDLNGGFLKAMKQRQEESQNYCIESIGDILLEFFGGEKGERLKYAYGTFCSKHLEAVAKYKEIMKLDKNNVSKVMKKCLLMERSRRLTLPECITYVTIRMTKYPLLIEAIIKATKESKPDYEMLKTSLSLVKEVLVAVDDAVNDYEQQKELNNLRKNLDHKNVVEIKTGQTKTIYRAKNVFRSRSKLKCDKKTQLRGKSKLYETRMIVLADKIIFFQDNSGGKLQLLQVDNKAPELPLRNLMVRDVATDKQAIFLVSTSKDAAQIYEIVCENSKDQRQFMAKLKAYIKDCPEEDEETDNEEEAKREEEERMQKLKEMIENLQSADEKMLRTFTDKNRLVAEMRDLIECMDDSSIIKASSPMELKTNDIVSGREILEQCIIEVNQLSTTVSSPTDGPIQSPSPSPLTSGSNTIGASASRSQTVPNFTNINRSVSQRPALGRPSLNFTETDSAAVKRKPSQTTLLNVWKSKAMGSQEDLASISSHSTSMTSLTSTVSQMQICQTLQDRLDGLRDITTKQDTEVAKMRLELQESRNEIAKLRNEKKELEDRLVTQQKETDRSLRNEREQYYKLSREFKRTTDKMNRSLEEKKQQYQHLLETYSNRSNPEEVYL
;
A
#
# COMPACT_ATOMS: atom_id res chain seq x y z
N MET A 1 31.46 -23.75 12.70
CA MET A 1 30.57 -22.98 13.59
C MET A 1 31.37 -21.75 13.98
N SER A 2 31.04 -20.61 13.38
CA SER A 2 31.75 -19.35 13.57
C SER A 2 30.71 -18.31 13.92
N GLU A 3 30.87 -17.69 15.09
CA GLU A 3 29.99 -16.64 15.63
C GLU A 3 29.82 -15.48 14.64
N PRO A 4 28.61 -14.91 14.48
CA PRO A 4 28.45 -13.67 13.76
C PRO A 4 28.71 -12.46 14.69
N SER A 5 29.86 -11.82 14.46
CA SER A 5 30.07 -10.36 14.40
C SER A 5 29.31 -9.46 15.40
N SER A 6 29.99 -9.06 16.47
CA SER A 6 29.58 -8.17 17.58
C SER A 6 29.37 -6.68 17.24
N ASP A 7 29.20 -6.30 15.97
CA ASP A 7 29.17 -4.89 15.56
C ASP A 7 27.76 -4.29 15.53
N TYR A 8 26.71 -5.12 15.58
CA TYR A 8 25.30 -4.66 15.62
C TYR A 8 24.86 -4.17 17.01
N ASP A 9 25.44 -4.72 18.07
CA ASP A 9 25.07 -4.39 19.46
C ASP A 9 25.45 -2.94 19.84
N SER A 10 26.50 -2.40 19.22
CA SER A 10 27.00 -1.05 19.53
C SER A 10 26.11 0.06 18.93
N TYR A 11 25.56 -0.15 17.72
CA TYR A 11 24.71 0.84 17.05
C TYR A 11 23.28 0.88 17.62
N SER A 12 22.75 -0.26 18.05
CA SER A 12 21.40 -0.36 18.65
C SER A 12 21.35 0.17 20.09
N MET A 13 22.42 -0.05 20.89
CA MET A 13 22.48 0.45 22.27
C MET A 13 22.53 1.98 22.36
N GLN A 14 23.20 2.68 21.43
CA GLN A 14 23.30 4.15 21.49
C GLN A 14 21.97 4.88 21.20
N GLN A 15 21.07 4.33 20.39
CA GLN A 15 19.75 4.92 20.18
C GLN A 15 18.80 4.69 21.38
N SER A 16 18.95 3.55 22.07
CA SER A 16 18.02 3.14 23.13
C SER A 16 18.03 3.99 24.41
N LYS A 17 19.14 4.68 24.72
CA LYS A 17 19.20 5.65 25.84
C LYS A 17 18.66 7.04 25.49
N ASN A 18 18.47 7.36 24.21
CA ASN A 18 18.00 8.67 23.77
C ASN A 18 16.47 8.75 23.62
N LEU A 19 15.79 7.63 23.41
CA LEU A 19 14.33 7.58 23.26
C LEU A 19 13.56 7.78 24.58
N SER A 20 14.16 7.47 25.74
CA SER A 20 13.54 7.74 27.05
C SER A 20 13.70 9.20 27.52
N SER A 21 14.51 10.01 26.84
CA SER A 21 14.86 11.39 27.26
C SER A 21 14.69 12.44 26.15
N SER A 22 13.85 12.19 25.14
CA SER A 22 13.68 13.12 24.01
C SER A 22 12.62 14.20 24.31
N ARG A 23 13.08 15.31 24.91
CA ARG A 23 12.35 16.59 25.00
C ARG A 23 12.54 17.50 23.76
N THR A 24 13.16 17.00 22.68
CA THR A 24 13.73 17.84 21.61
C THR A 24 13.18 17.60 20.19
N SER A 25 12.05 16.89 19.98
CA SER A 25 11.59 16.53 18.62
C SER A 25 10.91 17.64 17.80
N LEU A 26 10.59 18.79 18.41
CA LEU A 26 9.86 19.88 17.72
C LEU A 26 10.69 20.62 16.65
N ASP A 27 12.01 20.72 16.81
CA ASP A 27 12.86 21.52 15.92
C ASP A 27 13.34 20.76 14.66
N SER A 28 13.40 19.43 14.70
CA SER A 28 13.99 18.62 13.62
C SER A 28 13.14 18.59 12.33
N LEU A 29 11.90 19.08 12.37
CA LEU A 29 10.98 19.14 11.23
C LEU A 29 10.82 20.56 10.64
N GLY A 30 11.55 21.56 11.13
CA GLY A 30 11.42 22.94 10.63
C GLY A 30 10.00 23.50 10.81
N MET A 31 9.37 23.22 11.95
CA MET A 31 7.98 23.57 12.23
C MET A 31 7.93 24.82 13.11
N THR A 32 8.04 26.01 12.52
CA THR A 32 7.70 27.25 13.24
C THR A 32 6.20 27.31 13.51
N LEU A 33 5.85 27.54 14.78
CA LEU A 33 4.51 27.90 15.23
C LEU A 33 4.33 29.40 15.01
N GLU A 34 3.94 29.81 13.81
CA GLU A 34 3.30 31.11 13.63
C GLU A 34 1.78 30.92 13.72
N GLY A 35 1.20 31.60 14.70
CA GLY A 35 -0.18 31.44 15.10
C GLY A 35 -1.17 32.02 14.10
N ASP A 36 -2.31 31.34 13.98
CA ASP A 36 -3.57 31.96 13.61
C ASP A 36 -4.66 31.27 14.45
N ASP A 37 -5.07 31.93 15.54
CA ASP A 37 -5.94 31.41 16.61
C ASP A 37 -7.44 31.41 16.23
N THR A 38 -7.78 31.48 14.94
CA THR A 38 -9.16 31.80 14.51
C THR A 38 -10.01 30.66 13.95
N ASP A 39 -9.53 29.41 13.92
CA ASP A 39 -10.33 28.26 13.42
C ASP A 39 -10.47 27.10 14.43
N TYR A 40 -10.70 27.46 15.69
CA TYR A 40 -10.74 26.55 16.84
C TYR A 40 -11.92 25.55 16.83
N ASN A 41 -12.86 25.64 15.88
CA ASN A 41 -14.15 24.92 15.93
C ASN A 41 -14.40 23.90 14.81
N ALA A 42 -13.60 23.86 13.72
CA ALA A 42 -13.94 22.98 12.59
C ALA A 42 -13.53 21.50 12.77
N TYR A 43 -12.63 21.18 13.70
CA TYR A 43 -12.02 19.84 13.85
C TYR A 43 -12.01 19.31 15.30
N ASN A 44 -13.00 19.69 16.12
CA ASN A 44 -13.17 19.17 17.49
C ASN A 44 -13.84 17.79 17.57
N HIS A 45 -14.18 17.17 16.43
CA HIS A 45 -14.68 15.80 16.40
C HIS A 45 -13.64 14.73 16.79
N PHE A 46 -12.36 15.09 16.94
CA PHE A 46 -11.31 14.21 17.46
C PHE A 46 -11.28 14.08 18.98
N ASN A 47 -12.06 14.89 19.72
CA ASN A 47 -11.79 15.11 21.14
C ASN A 47 -12.98 14.93 22.09
N ASP A 48 -14.11 14.34 21.68
CA ASP A 48 -15.29 14.34 22.54
C ASP A 48 -16.20 13.10 22.53
N SER A 49 -15.69 11.93 22.14
CA SER A 49 -16.44 10.69 22.35
C SER A 49 -15.51 9.56 22.77
N GLU A 50 -15.80 9.05 23.97
CA GLU A 50 -15.23 7.88 24.65
C GLU A 50 -14.05 8.15 25.60
N TYR A 51 -14.33 7.98 26.89
CA TYR A 51 -13.34 7.84 27.95
C TYR A 51 -12.56 6.55 27.67
N ASP A 52 -11.49 6.67 26.89
CA ASP A 52 -10.69 5.54 26.49
C ASP A 52 -9.56 5.29 27.49
N SER A 53 -9.84 4.42 28.45
CA SER A 53 -8.89 4.01 29.50
C SER A 53 -7.56 3.50 28.93
N ASP A 54 -7.55 2.95 27.70
CA ASP A 54 -6.35 2.39 27.07
C ASP A 54 -5.33 3.48 26.67
N LEU A 55 -5.78 4.75 26.63
CA LEU A 55 -4.97 5.91 26.26
C LEU A 55 -4.67 6.83 27.46
N ASP A 56 -5.02 6.45 28.69
CA ASP A 56 -4.69 7.23 29.88
C ASP A 56 -3.43 6.67 30.56
N ALA A 57 -2.58 7.57 31.04
CA ALA A 57 -1.37 7.18 31.75
C ALA A 57 -1.81 6.84 33.17
N GLU A 58 -1.88 5.54 33.50
CA GLU A 58 -2.09 5.14 34.90
C GLU A 58 -0.89 5.66 35.73
N ASP A 59 -1.16 6.35 36.84
CA ASP A 59 -0.15 6.79 37.82
C ASP A 59 0.29 5.56 38.63
N VAL A 60 1.11 4.72 37.98
CA VAL A 60 1.60 3.45 38.50
C VAL A 60 2.99 3.67 39.10
N PRO A 61 3.30 3.11 40.29
CA PRO A 61 4.60 3.28 40.91
C PRO A 61 5.75 2.84 40.00
N GLU A 62 6.86 3.59 39.98
CA GLU A 62 8.01 3.32 39.09
C GLU A 62 8.68 1.98 39.43
N THR A 63 8.63 1.56 40.69
CA THR A 63 9.28 0.34 41.17
C THR A 63 8.30 -0.63 41.83
N TRP A 64 8.57 -1.93 41.71
CA TRP A 64 7.77 -2.96 42.39
C TRP A 64 7.81 -2.77 43.92
N SER A 65 8.94 -2.28 44.41
CA SER A 65 9.16 -1.97 45.82
C SER A 65 8.26 -0.86 46.38
N GLU A 66 7.65 -0.02 45.55
CA GLU A 66 6.65 0.97 45.99
C GLU A 66 5.23 0.38 46.07
N LEU A 67 4.95 -0.66 45.29
CA LEU A 67 3.66 -1.34 45.23
C LEU A 67 3.42 -2.26 46.46
N VAL A 68 4.49 -2.70 47.12
CA VAL A 68 4.45 -3.76 48.14
C VAL A 68 4.82 -3.25 49.53
N ASP A 69 4.13 -3.72 50.58
CA ASP A 69 4.42 -3.34 51.97
C ASP A 69 5.89 -3.66 52.34
N LYS A 70 6.58 -2.67 52.94
CA LYS A 70 7.94 -2.77 53.49
C LYS A 70 8.12 -3.96 54.45
N LYS A 71 7.05 -4.49 55.06
CA LYS A 71 7.10 -5.72 55.87
C LYS A 71 7.34 -6.98 55.03
N VAL A 72 6.79 -7.05 53.82
CA VAL A 72 6.98 -8.17 52.89
C VAL A 72 8.38 -8.11 52.30
N GLN A 73 8.83 -6.92 51.88
CA GLN A 73 10.18 -6.70 51.34
C GLN A 73 11.28 -7.15 52.31
N ARG A 74 11.14 -6.82 53.60
CA ARG A 74 12.10 -7.22 54.65
C ARG A 74 12.23 -8.73 54.85
N LYS A 75 11.25 -9.52 54.41
CA LYS A 75 11.25 -10.99 54.49
C LYS A 75 11.80 -11.66 53.24
N MET A 76 12.04 -10.91 52.16
CA MET A 76 12.52 -11.44 50.89
C MET A 76 14.04 -11.32 50.76
N HIS A 77 14.65 -12.29 50.09
CA HIS A 77 16.06 -12.19 49.72
C HIS A 77 16.26 -11.19 48.57
N ALA A 78 17.41 -10.52 48.55
CA ALA A 78 17.75 -9.53 47.53
C ALA A 78 17.61 -10.06 46.08
N LYS A 79 17.94 -11.33 45.83
CA LYS A 79 17.78 -11.97 44.52
C LYS A 79 16.30 -12.11 44.11
N ASP A 80 15.42 -12.42 45.06
CA ASP A 80 13.98 -12.53 44.78
C ASP A 80 13.34 -11.15 44.59
N ILE A 81 13.78 -10.11 45.33
CA ILE A 81 13.38 -8.71 45.08
C ILE A 81 13.77 -8.30 43.67
N LYS A 82 15.03 -8.55 43.27
CA LYS A 82 15.50 -8.21 41.92
C LYS A 82 14.70 -8.93 40.84
N ARG A 83 14.28 -10.18 41.07
CA ARG A 83 13.40 -10.91 40.16
C ARG A 83 12.05 -10.21 40.00
N GLN A 84 11.43 -9.76 41.09
CA GLN A 84 10.16 -9.04 41.04
C GLN A 84 10.31 -7.69 40.31
N ASP A 85 11.39 -6.95 40.56
CA ASP A 85 11.64 -5.67 39.87
C ASP A 85 11.71 -5.86 38.35
N VAL A 86 12.41 -6.89 37.86
CA VAL A 86 12.54 -7.13 36.41
C VAL A 86 11.22 -7.62 35.80
N ILE A 87 10.45 -8.46 36.51
CA ILE A 87 9.11 -8.87 36.05
C ILE A 87 8.19 -7.64 35.98
N TYR A 88 8.27 -6.76 36.96
CA TYR A 88 7.49 -5.54 36.97
C TYR A 88 7.90 -4.57 35.86
N GLU A 89 9.20 -4.46 35.56
CA GLU A 89 9.71 -3.71 34.40
C GLU A 89 9.16 -4.27 33.08
N LEU A 90 9.10 -5.60 32.93
CA LEU A 90 8.48 -6.24 31.77
C LEU A 90 7.01 -5.80 31.62
N ILE A 91 6.22 -5.86 32.70
CA ILE A 91 4.79 -5.48 32.70
C ILE A 91 4.61 -4.00 32.38
N GLN A 92 5.36 -3.11 33.04
CA GLN A 92 5.26 -1.67 32.81
C GLN A 92 5.65 -1.28 31.40
N THR A 93 6.78 -1.80 30.90
CA THR A 93 7.23 -1.49 29.55
C THR A 93 6.31 -2.09 28.50
N GLU A 94 5.61 -3.19 28.81
CA GLU A 94 4.56 -3.74 27.95
C GLU A 94 3.31 -2.85 27.95
N ALA A 95 2.88 -2.36 29.11
CA ALA A 95 1.77 -1.41 29.21
C ALA A 95 2.05 -0.14 28.38
N GLN A 96 3.27 0.38 28.47
CA GLN A 96 3.70 1.51 27.67
C GLN A 96 3.70 1.18 26.16
N TYR A 97 4.10 -0.04 25.81
CA TYR A 97 4.12 -0.49 24.42
C TYR A 97 2.72 -0.62 23.81
N VAL A 98 1.82 -1.32 24.49
CA VAL A 98 0.41 -1.45 24.08
C VAL A 98 -0.26 -0.08 23.97
N ARG A 99 0.02 0.82 24.91
CA ARG A 99 -0.44 2.22 24.82
C ARG A 99 0.06 2.90 23.55
N THR A 100 1.33 2.77 23.20
CA THR A 100 1.89 3.35 21.96
C THR A 100 1.19 2.79 20.72
N LEU A 101 0.92 1.48 20.67
CA LEU A 101 0.13 0.87 19.59
C LEU A 101 -1.28 1.46 19.51
N ASN A 102 -1.95 1.64 20.65
CA ASN A 102 -3.26 2.28 20.71
C ASN A 102 -3.22 3.75 20.27
N VAL A 103 -2.17 4.50 20.60
CA VAL A 103 -1.95 5.86 20.07
C VAL A 103 -1.83 5.83 18.54
N MET A 104 -1.06 4.89 17.98
CA MET A 104 -0.93 4.74 16.53
C MET A 104 -2.30 4.51 15.86
N LYS A 105 -3.12 3.61 16.42
CA LYS A 105 -4.45 3.30 15.87
C LYS A 105 -5.44 4.43 16.09
N LYS A 106 -5.70 4.77 17.36
CA LYS A 106 -6.81 5.61 17.77
C LYS A 106 -6.58 7.09 17.48
N ILE A 107 -5.32 7.54 17.40
CA ILE A 107 -4.97 8.92 17.07
C ILE A 107 -4.51 9.04 15.61
N TYR A 108 -3.41 8.39 15.24
CA TYR A 108 -2.78 8.64 13.93
C TYR A 108 -3.50 7.99 12.75
N MET A 109 -3.88 6.72 12.85
CA MET A 109 -4.60 6.01 11.80
C MET A 109 -6.00 6.59 11.62
N ASN A 110 -6.75 6.80 12.70
CA ASN A 110 -8.06 7.47 12.65
C ASN A 110 -7.98 8.88 12.05
N ALA A 111 -6.90 9.62 12.31
CA ALA A 111 -6.68 10.92 11.68
C ALA A 111 -6.55 10.82 10.15
N LEU A 112 -5.80 9.84 9.66
CA LEU A 112 -5.65 9.61 8.21
C LEU A 112 -6.94 9.11 7.56
N VAL A 113 -7.69 8.22 8.24
CA VAL A 113 -9.02 7.77 7.77
C VAL A 113 -9.99 8.95 7.66
N SER A 114 -10.02 9.82 8.67
CA SER A 114 -10.86 11.04 8.65
C SER A 114 -10.47 12.03 7.56
N LEU A 115 -9.21 12.00 7.13
CA LEU A 115 -8.70 12.79 6.00
C LEU A 115 -8.97 12.13 4.63
N ASN A 116 -9.76 11.04 4.60
CA ASN A 116 -10.16 10.28 3.41
C ASN A 116 -9.00 9.67 2.63
N PHE A 117 -7.92 9.25 3.31
CA PHE A 117 -6.92 8.39 2.69
C PHE A 117 -7.50 6.99 2.43
N ASP A 118 -7.14 6.39 1.31
CA ASP A 118 -7.61 5.05 0.93
C ASP A 118 -6.97 3.96 1.79
N ASP A 119 -7.66 2.83 1.92
CA ASP A 119 -7.23 1.71 2.77
C ASP A 119 -5.84 1.19 2.40
N ARG A 120 -5.43 1.23 1.12
CA ARG A 120 -4.09 0.78 0.73
C ARG A 120 -3.04 1.70 1.31
N THR A 121 -3.24 3.02 1.24
CA THR A 121 -2.35 3.99 1.87
C THR A 121 -2.27 3.80 3.39
N ILE A 122 -3.41 3.55 4.05
CA ILE A 122 -3.45 3.26 5.50
C ILE A 122 -2.66 2.00 5.82
N HIS A 123 -2.91 0.89 5.13
CA HIS A 123 -2.20 -0.38 5.33
C HIS A 123 -0.72 -0.32 4.96
N THR A 124 -0.29 0.59 4.07
CA THR A 124 1.14 0.85 3.83
C THR A 124 1.82 1.48 5.05
N ILE A 125 1.12 2.33 5.81
CA ILE A 125 1.68 3.04 6.97
C ILE A 125 1.55 2.22 8.25
N PHE A 126 0.45 1.48 8.42
CA PHE A 126 0.13 0.68 9.61
C PHE A 126 -0.07 -0.81 9.26
N PRO A 127 0.93 -1.49 8.71
CA PRO A 127 0.83 -2.92 8.39
C PRO A 127 0.62 -3.75 9.66
N GLU A 128 -0.40 -4.62 9.70
CA GLU A 128 -0.65 -5.55 10.83
C GLU A 128 -0.77 -4.89 12.22
N LEU A 129 -1.15 -3.60 12.30
CA LEU A 129 -1.22 -2.87 13.57
C LEU A 129 -2.28 -3.46 14.52
N GLU A 130 -3.44 -3.83 14.00
CA GLU A 130 -4.53 -4.46 14.76
C GLU A 130 -4.08 -5.78 15.41
N GLU A 131 -3.37 -6.60 14.65
CA GLU A 131 -2.85 -7.89 15.12
C GLU A 131 -1.80 -7.71 16.22
N LEU A 132 -0.92 -6.71 16.08
CA LEU A 132 0.03 -6.34 17.12
C LEU A 132 -0.69 -5.87 18.40
N ILE A 133 -1.79 -5.11 18.29
CA ILE A 133 -2.58 -4.67 19.44
C ILE A 133 -3.23 -5.88 20.13
N ASP A 134 -3.82 -6.80 19.37
CA ASP A 134 -4.46 -8.00 19.92
C ASP A 134 -3.46 -8.88 20.69
N LEU A 135 -2.35 -9.24 20.06
CA LEU A 135 -1.32 -10.10 20.65
C LEU A 135 -0.74 -9.50 21.93
N ASN A 136 -0.25 -8.25 21.84
CA ASN A 136 0.44 -7.60 22.96
C ASN A 136 -0.55 -7.14 24.05
N GLY A 137 -1.77 -6.75 23.68
CA GLY A 137 -2.84 -6.45 24.63
C GLY A 137 -3.25 -7.69 25.43
N GLY A 138 -3.40 -8.84 24.77
CA GLY A 138 -3.65 -10.12 25.43
C GLY A 138 -2.52 -10.54 26.37
N PHE A 139 -1.27 -10.37 25.94
CA PHE A 139 -0.08 -10.64 26.76
C PHE A 139 -0.01 -9.76 28.00
N LEU A 140 -0.21 -8.44 27.85
CA LEU A 140 -0.28 -7.51 28.96
C LEU A 140 -1.38 -7.88 29.95
N LYS A 141 -2.58 -8.21 29.45
CA LYS A 141 -3.73 -8.59 30.28
C LYS A 141 -3.41 -9.83 31.12
N ALA A 142 -2.81 -10.86 30.52
CA ALA A 142 -2.42 -12.07 31.24
C ALA A 142 -1.40 -11.77 32.36
N MET A 143 -0.41 -10.91 32.09
CA MET A 143 0.57 -10.54 33.12
C MET A 143 -0.01 -9.68 34.24
N LYS A 144 -0.86 -8.69 33.92
CA LYS A 144 -1.57 -7.88 34.93
C LYS A 144 -2.47 -8.76 35.80
N GLN A 145 -3.23 -9.68 35.20
CA GLN A 145 -4.06 -10.63 35.95
C GLN A 145 -3.21 -11.50 36.89
N ARG A 146 -2.08 -12.05 36.41
CA ARG A 146 -1.15 -12.81 37.25
C ARG A 146 -0.62 -11.98 38.43
N GLN A 147 -0.33 -10.70 38.20
CA GLN A 147 0.15 -9.79 39.23
C GLN A 147 -0.92 -9.55 40.31
N GLU A 148 -2.17 -9.31 39.92
CA GLU A 148 -3.30 -9.06 40.82
C GLU A 148 -3.68 -10.29 41.65
N GLU A 149 -3.65 -11.48 41.05
CA GLU A 149 -3.94 -12.75 41.73
C GLU A 149 -2.81 -13.20 42.69
N SER A 150 -1.60 -12.67 42.50
CA SER A 150 -0.44 -13.02 43.30
C SER A 150 -0.50 -12.38 44.69
N GLN A 151 -0.27 -13.18 45.74
CA GLN A 151 -0.26 -12.67 47.11
C GLN A 151 0.80 -11.58 47.30
N ASN A 152 0.39 -10.41 47.78
CA ASN A 152 1.24 -9.21 47.93
C ASN A 152 1.92 -8.76 46.62
N TYR A 153 1.33 -9.05 45.46
CA TYR A 153 1.92 -8.76 44.14
C TYR A 153 3.28 -9.47 43.88
N CYS A 154 3.57 -10.55 44.62
CA CYS A 154 4.77 -11.36 44.45
C CYS A 154 4.51 -12.49 43.42
N ILE A 155 4.95 -12.32 42.18
CA ILE A 155 4.71 -13.32 41.13
C ILE A 155 5.64 -14.51 41.30
N GLU A 156 5.10 -15.70 41.52
CA GLU A 156 5.89 -16.93 41.68
C GLU A 156 6.34 -17.52 40.34
N SER A 157 5.44 -17.58 39.35
CA SER A 157 5.68 -18.11 38.00
C SER A 157 5.21 -17.11 36.95
N ILE A 158 6.03 -16.91 35.92
CA ILE A 158 5.74 -16.05 34.76
C ILE A 158 6.07 -16.74 33.43
N GLY A 159 6.93 -17.78 33.47
CA GLY A 159 7.41 -18.50 32.31
C GLY A 159 6.30 -19.17 31.51
N ASP A 160 5.22 -19.60 32.15
CA ASP A 160 4.03 -20.16 31.47
C ASP A 160 3.36 -19.14 30.53
N ILE A 161 3.22 -17.89 30.96
CA ILE A 161 2.66 -16.81 30.15
C ILE A 161 3.60 -16.48 28.98
N LEU A 162 4.92 -16.46 29.22
CA LEU A 162 5.92 -16.22 28.19
C LEU A 162 5.98 -17.35 27.15
N LEU A 163 5.86 -18.60 27.59
CA LEU A 163 5.78 -19.77 26.70
C LEU A 163 4.55 -19.70 25.81
N GLU A 164 3.39 -19.37 26.37
CA GLU A 164 2.16 -19.23 25.60
C GLU A 164 2.27 -18.09 24.58
N PHE A 165 2.90 -16.97 24.95
CA PHE A 165 3.03 -15.81 24.07
C PHE A 165 3.99 -16.03 22.91
N PHE A 166 5.20 -16.55 23.17
CA PHE A 166 6.23 -16.75 22.13
C PHE A 166 6.14 -18.10 21.41
N GLY A 167 5.39 -19.05 21.95
CA GLY A 167 5.25 -20.40 21.40
C GLY A 167 3.93 -20.65 20.69
N GLY A 168 3.81 -21.82 20.06
CA GLY A 168 2.58 -22.30 19.43
C GLY A 168 2.01 -21.32 18.39
N GLU A 169 0.69 -21.22 18.36
CA GLU A 169 -0.03 -20.35 17.42
C GLU A 169 0.31 -18.86 17.58
N LYS A 170 0.41 -18.36 18.83
CA LYS A 170 0.75 -16.96 19.10
C LYS A 170 2.17 -16.63 18.63
N GLY A 171 3.11 -17.54 18.80
CA GLY A 171 4.47 -17.42 18.27
C GLY A 171 4.49 -17.24 16.75
N GLU A 172 3.74 -18.04 16.00
CA GLU A 172 3.63 -17.91 14.53
C GLU A 172 2.93 -16.60 14.12
N ARG A 173 1.87 -16.21 14.83
CA ARG A 173 1.21 -14.90 14.64
C ARG A 173 2.17 -13.73 14.88
N LEU A 174 3.01 -13.80 15.91
CA LEU A 174 4.06 -12.81 16.20
C LEU A 174 5.07 -12.72 15.06
N LYS A 175 5.57 -13.86 14.55
CA LYS A 175 6.50 -13.91 13.40
C LYS A 175 5.90 -13.20 12.19
N TYR A 176 4.64 -13.49 11.86
CA TYR A 176 3.94 -12.87 10.74
C TYR A 176 3.71 -11.36 10.94
N ALA A 177 3.14 -10.96 12.08
CA ALA A 177 2.77 -9.58 12.35
C ALA A 177 4.01 -8.67 12.42
N TYR A 178 5.03 -9.05 13.20
CA TYR A 178 6.28 -8.29 13.27
C TYR A 178 7.10 -8.38 11.99
N GLY A 179 7.13 -9.54 11.31
CA GLY A 179 7.82 -9.67 10.02
C GLY A 179 7.25 -8.71 8.98
N THR A 180 5.92 -8.62 8.88
CA THR A 180 5.23 -7.71 7.97
C THR A 180 5.39 -6.25 8.38
N PHE A 181 5.32 -5.94 9.68
CA PHE A 181 5.49 -4.58 10.18
C PHE A 181 6.92 -4.06 9.97
N CYS A 182 7.92 -4.84 10.38
CA CYS A 182 9.33 -4.46 10.31
C CYS A 182 9.83 -4.36 8.87
N SER A 183 9.45 -5.30 7.99
CA SER A 183 9.88 -5.30 6.57
C SER A 183 9.42 -4.04 5.82
N LYS A 184 8.27 -3.49 6.19
CA LYS A 184 7.68 -2.29 5.58
C LYS A 184 8.06 -0.99 6.31
N HIS A 185 8.88 -1.02 7.36
CA HIS A 185 9.24 0.15 8.17
C HIS A 185 9.66 1.37 7.35
N LEU A 186 10.65 1.21 6.45
CA LEU A 186 11.17 2.31 5.63
C LEU A 186 10.13 2.85 4.65
N GLU A 187 9.27 1.98 4.12
CA GLU A 187 8.19 2.35 3.21
C GLU A 187 7.09 3.12 3.93
N ALA A 188 6.68 2.67 5.11
CA ALA A 188 5.69 3.35 5.95
C ALA A 188 6.15 4.77 6.30
N VAL A 189 7.41 4.93 6.74
CA VAL A 189 7.99 6.25 7.08
C VAL A 189 8.10 7.14 5.84
N ALA A 190 8.53 6.60 4.70
CA ALA A 190 8.61 7.35 3.45
C ALA A 190 7.22 7.79 2.97
N LYS A 191 6.22 6.91 3.07
CA LYS A 191 4.84 7.19 2.68
C LYS A 191 4.21 8.26 3.55
N TYR A 192 4.43 8.19 4.86
CA TYR A 192 4.01 9.25 5.78
C TYR A 192 4.65 10.60 5.42
N LYS A 193 5.96 10.64 5.14
CA LYS A 193 6.66 11.86 4.70
C LYS A 193 6.12 12.41 3.37
N GLU A 194 5.74 11.55 2.44
CA GLU A 194 5.10 11.94 1.18
C GLU A 194 3.75 12.61 1.45
N ILE A 195 2.92 11.97 2.28
CA ILE A 195 1.60 12.48 2.68
C ILE A 195 1.70 13.85 3.37
N MET A 196 2.69 14.02 4.26
CA MET A 196 2.95 15.30 4.93
C MET A 196 3.33 16.43 3.95
N LYS A 197 3.88 16.11 2.77
CA LYS A 197 4.25 17.11 1.74
C LYS A 197 3.11 17.47 0.80
N LEU A 198 2.11 16.61 0.64
CA LEU A 198 1.06 16.83 -0.35
C LEU A 198 0.15 18.02 0.02
N ASP A 199 -0.01 18.34 1.31
CA ASP A 199 -0.83 19.40 1.94
C ASP A 199 -2.24 19.64 1.35
N LYS A 200 -2.76 18.73 0.52
CA LYS A 200 -4.05 18.84 -0.16
C LYS A 200 -5.24 18.89 0.82
N ASN A 201 -5.08 18.31 2.01
CA ASN A 201 -6.17 18.13 3.00
C ASN A 201 -5.81 18.71 4.39
N ASN A 202 -4.96 19.74 4.50
CA ASN A 202 -4.45 20.24 5.79
C ASN A 202 -3.80 19.15 6.67
N VAL A 203 -3.23 18.12 6.03
CA VAL A 203 -2.68 16.93 6.71
C VAL A 203 -1.64 17.33 7.75
N SER A 204 -0.75 18.26 7.39
CA SER A 204 0.30 18.74 8.29
C SER A 204 -0.29 19.38 9.56
N LYS A 205 -1.38 20.15 9.44
CA LYS A 205 -2.06 20.77 10.59
C LYS A 205 -2.72 19.73 11.50
N VAL A 206 -3.42 18.75 10.92
CA VAL A 206 -4.05 17.66 11.68
C VAL A 206 -3.01 16.84 12.42
N MET A 207 -1.90 16.48 11.75
CA MET A 207 -0.82 15.71 12.37
C MET A 207 -0.10 16.47 13.49
N LYS A 208 0.09 17.79 13.34
CA LYS A 208 0.56 18.65 14.43
C LYS A 208 -0.40 18.64 15.62
N LYS A 209 -1.71 18.70 15.37
CA LYS A 209 -2.73 18.62 16.43
C LYS A 209 -2.65 17.28 17.16
N CYS A 210 -2.54 16.16 16.42
CA CYS A 210 -2.34 14.83 17.00
C CYS A 210 -1.12 14.78 17.92
N LEU A 211 0.01 15.36 17.51
CA LEU A 211 1.25 15.42 18.31
C LEU A 211 1.11 16.25 19.59
N LEU A 212 0.25 17.28 19.57
CA LEU A 212 -0.01 18.14 20.71
C LEU A 212 -1.01 17.52 21.71
N MET A 213 -1.69 16.43 21.34
CA MET A 213 -2.57 15.72 22.27
C MET A 213 -1.75 15.11 23.40
N GLU A 214 -2.15 15.35 24.65
CA GLU A 214 -1.46 14.84 25.84
C GLU A 214 -1.28 13.30 25.79
N ARG A 215 -2.30 12.61 25.27
CA ARG A 215 -2.31 11.15 25.09
C ARG A 215 -1.20 10.64 24.17
N SER A 216 -0.75 11.44 23.19
CA SER A 216 0.34 11.09 22.27
C SER A 216 1.74 11.19 22.92
N ARG A 217 1.85 11.84 24.10
CA ARG A 217 3.11 12.17 24.78
C ARG A 217 4.15 12.83 23.88
N ARG A 218 3.72 13.52 22.82
CA ARG A 218 4.58 14.18 21.84
C ARG A 218 5.50 13.23 21.07
N LEU A 219 5.14 11.95 20.97
CA LEU A 219 5.78 11.01 20.06
C LEU A 219 5.20 11.18 18.66
N THR A 220 6.06 11.48 17.69
CA THR A 220 5.70 11.52 16.27
C THR A 220 5.42 10.12 15.74
N LEU A 221 4.61 10.02 14.67
CA LEU A 221 4.31 8.70 14.07
C LEU A 221 5.57 7.91 13.67
N PRO A 222 6.61 8.50 13.03
CA PRO A 222 7.84 7.78 12.75
C PRO A 222 8.56 7.24 14.00
N GLU A 223 8.52 7.98 15.11
CA GLU A 223 9.06 7.52 16.41
C GLU A 223 8.25 6.34 16.94
N CYS A 224 6.92 6.38 16.85
CA CYS A 224 6.07 5.24 17.22
C CYS A 224 6.37 3.99 16.38
N ILE A 225 6.49 4.13 15.05
CA ILE A 225 6.84 3.01 14.15
C ILE A 225 8.20 2.43 14.55
N THR A 226 9.19 3.29 14.84
CA THR A 226 10.53 2.85 15.29
C THR A 226 10.46 2.16 16.66
N TYR A 227 9.61 2.64 17.56
CA TYR A 227 9.42 2.02 18.87
C TYR A 227 8.89 0.59 18.76
N VAL A 228 7.95 0.36 17.83
CA VAL A 228 7.42 -0.99 17.52
C VAL A 228 8.52 -1.94 17.03
N THR A 229 9.36 -1.51 16.09
CA THR A 229 10.44 -2.37 15.55
C THR A 229 11.50 -2.70 16.60
N ILE A 230 11.73 -1.81 17.57
CA ILE A 230 12.68 -2.04 18.66
C ILE A 230 12.14 -3.00 19.73
N ARG A 231 10.82 -3.02 19.99
CA ARG A 231 10.25 -3.77 21.13
C ARG A 231 10.64 -5.24 21.15
N MET A 232 10.62 -5.92 19.99
CA MET A 232 10.95 -7.35 19.90
C MET A 232 12.36 -7.67 20.39
N THR A 233 13.31 -6.73 20.22
CA THR A 233 14.70 -6.88 20.70
C THR A 233 14.86 -6.73 22.21
N LYS A 234 13.84 -6.23 22.92
CA LYS A 234 13.87 -6.04 24.37
C LYS A 234 13.49 -7.29 25.15
N TYR A 235 12.62 -8.13 24.59
CA TYR A 235 12.16 -9.35 25.27
C TYR A 235 13.30 -10.31 25.65
N PRO A 236 14.29 -10.64 24.78
CA PRO A 236 15.39 -11.50 25.17
C PRO A 236 16.16 -10.96 26.39
N LEU A 237 16.41 -9.65 26.42
CA LEU A 237 17.17 -8.99 27.50
C LEU A 237 16.42 -9.05 28.83
N LEU A 238 15.11 -8.79 28.82
CA LEU A 238 14.26 -8.85 30.00
C LEU A 238 14.15 -10.30 30.51
N ILE A 239 13.92 -11.26 29.62
CA ILE A 239 13.83 -12.68 29.99
C ILE A 239 15.17 -13.19 30.55
N GLU A 240 16.30 -12.84 29.95
CA GLU A 240 17.64 -13.17 30.48
C GLU A 240 17.88 -12.59 31.88
N ALA A 241 17.43 -11.36 32.12
CA ALA A 241 17.50 -10.74 33.44
C ALA A 241 16.61 -11.47 34.47
N ILE A 242 15.41 -11.92 34.09
CA ILE A 242 14.54 -12.75 34.95
C ILE A 242 15.20 -14.10 35.25
N ILE A 243 15.76 -14.78 34.23
CA ILE A 243 16.47 -16.06 34.40
C ILE A 243 17.62 -15.92 35.39
N LYS A 244 18.46 -14.87 35.23
CA LYS A 244 19.59 -14.60 36.13
C LYS A 244 19.14 -14.38 37.57
N ALA A 245 17.98 -13.77 37.77
CA ALA A 245 17.37 -13.55 39.08
C ALA A 245 16.56 -14.76 39.60
N THR A 246 16.37 -15.81 38.80
CA THR A 246 15.66 -17.04 39.18
C THR A 246 16.65 -18.10 39.68
N LYS A 247 16.20 -19.00 40.57
CA LYS A 247 16.98 -20.16 41.04
C LYS A 247 16.67 -21.35 40.14
N GLU A 248 17.67 -22.14 39.77
CA GLU A 248 17.51 -23.28 38.84
C GLU A 248 16.56 -24.36 39.37
N SER A 249 16.41 -24.45 40.69
CA SER A 249 15.46 -25.37 41.33
C SER A 249 13.99 -24.97 41.19
N LYS A 250 13.69 -23.75 40.71
CA LYS A 250 12.30 -23.30 40.49
C LYS A 250 11.80 -23.85 39.16
N PRO A 251 10.55 -24.37 39.10
CA PRO A 251 9.97 -24.88 37.84
C PRO A 251 9.89 -23.81 36.75
N ASP A 252 9.77 -22.54 37.15
CA ASP A 252 9.78 -21.36 36.27
C ASP A 252 11.07 -21.23 35.43
N TYR A 253 12.20 -21.74 35.92
CA TYR A 253 13.50 -21.56 35.29
C TYR A 253 13.62 -22.21 33.89
N GLU A 254 13.15 -23.44 33.73
CA GLU A 254 13.18 -24.14 32.43
C GLU A 254 12.16 -23.57 31.44
N MET A 255 11.00 -23.11 31.94
CA MET A 255 10.02 -22.40 31.12
C MET A 255 10.62 -21.10 30.57
N LEU A 256 11.27 -20.30 31.42
CA LEU A 256 11.94 -19.06 31.01
C LEU A 256 13.05 -19.30 29.97
N LYS A 257 13.87 -20.35 30.13
CA LYS A 257 14.89 -20.71 29.13
C LYS A 257 14.29 -21.06 27.79
N THR A 258 13.19 -21.82 27.81
CA THR A 258 12.48 -22.21 26.60
C THR A 258 11.85 -20.98 25.94
N SER A 259 11.19 -20.10 26.70
CA SER A 259 10.68 -18.81 26.19
C SER A 259 11.78 -17.94 25.59
N LEU A 260 13.00 -17.95 26.18
CA LEU A 260 14.15 -17.22 25.62
C LEU A 260 14.56 -17.75 24.25
N SER A 261 14.53 -19.07 24.04
CA SER A 261 14.78 -19.67 22.72
C SER A 261 13.70 -19.24 21.72
N LEU A 262 12.43 -19.36 22.10
CA LEU A 262 11.30 -19.04 21.24
C LEU A 262 11.31 -17.58 20.78
N VAL A 263 11.58 -16.63 21.69
CA VAL A 263 11.65 -15.21 21.28
C VAL A 263 12.86 -14.92 20.37
N LYS A 264 13.97 -15.64 20.52
CA LYS A 264 15.12 -15.54 19.61
C LYS A 264 14.78 -16.11 18.23
N GLU A 265 14.00 -17.19 18.17
CA GLU A 265 13.47 -17.74 16.90
C GLU A 265 12.51 -16.75 16.23
N VAL A 266 11.65 -16.06 16.99
CA VAL A 266 10.81 -14.98 16.46
C VAL A 266 11.67 -13.87 15.85
N LEU A 267 12.73 -13.43 16.54
CA LEU A 267 13.64 -12.40 16.01
C LEU A 267 14.32 -12.82 14.70
N VAL A 268 14.79 -14.07 14.61
CA VAL A 268 15.38 -14.60 13.37
C VAL A 268 14.35 -14.59 12.24
N ALA A 269 13.13 -15.07 12.48
CA ALA A 269 12.08 -15.07 11.47
C ALA A 269 11.68 -13.66 11.02
N VAL A 270 11.67 -12.68 11.93
CA VAL A 270 11.42 -11.28 11.58
C VAL A 270 12.55 -10.73 10.71
N ASP A 271 13.82 -11.00 11.05
CA ASP A 271 14.98 -10.58 10.25
C ASP A 271 14.96 -11.21 8.84
N ASP A 272 14.66 -12.50 8.76
CA ASP A 272 14.47 -13.21 7.49
C ASP A 272 13.35 -12.57 6.65
N ALA A 273 12.22 -12.21 7.26
CA ALA A 273 11.13 -11.54 6.58
C ALA A 273 11.50 -10.14 6.06
N VAL A 274 12.31 -9.37 6.82
CA VAL A 274 12.85 -8.08 6.36
C VAL A 274 13.75 -8.29 5.14
N ASN A 275 14.71 -9.21 5.23
CA ASN A 275 15.62 -9.51 4.13
C ASN A 275 14.84 -10.01 2.89
N ASP A 276 13.91 -10.94 3.05
CA ASP A 276 13.08 -11.45 1.95
C ASP A 276 12.28 -10.34 1.26
N TYR A 277 11.72 -9.40 2.03
CA TYR A 277 11.01 -8.25 1.46
C TYR A 277 11.94 -7.33 0.68
N GLU A 278 13.16 -7.06 1.18
CA GLU A 278 14.15 -6.26 0.47
C GLU A 278 14.58 -6.94 -0.84
N GLN A 279 14.85 -8.25 -0.81
CA GLN A 279 15.19 -9.02 -2.00
C GLN A 279 14.03 -9.02 -3.01
N GLN A 280 12.79 -9.17 -2.54
CA GLN A 280 11.61 -9.13 -3.40
C GLN A 280 11.39 -7.75 -4.02
N LYS A 281 11.66 -6.67 -3.26
CA LYS A 281 11.59 -5.30 -3.74
C LYS A 281 12.63 -5.04 -4.82
N GLU A 282 13.87 -5.50 -4.62
CA GLU A 282 14.92 -5.36 -5.63
C GLU A 282 14.61 -6.21 -6.87
N LEU A 283 14.11 -7.43 -6.71
CA LEU A 283 13.65 -8.25 -7.84
C LEU A 283 12.55 -7.57 -8.63
N ASN A 284 11.59 -6.92 -7.96
CA ASN A 284 10.54 -6.15 -8.63
C ASN A 284 11.10 -4.93 -9.37
N ASN A 285 12.15 -4.29 -8.85
CA ASN A 285 12.87 -3.22 -9.55
C ASN A 285 13.58 -3.76 -10.81
N LEU A 286 14.29 -4.89 -10.70
CA LEU A 286 14.92 -5.58 -11.83
C LEU A 286 13.89 -5.95 -12.91
N ARG A 287 12.73 -6.50 -12.52
CA ARG A 287 11.61 -6.82 -13.43
C ARG A 287 11.11 -5.59 -14.19
N LYS A 288 10.97 -4.43 -13.52
CA LYS A 288 10.53 -3.17 -14.14
C LYS A 288 11.54 -2.60 -15.14
N ASN A 289 12.83 -2.79 -14.87
CA ASN A 289 13.92 -2.29 -15.71
C ASN A 289 14.31 -3.27 -16.83
N LEU A 290 13.64 -4.42 -16.94
CA LEU A 290 13.92 -5.44 -17.94
C LEU A 290 13.47 -5.01 -19.35
N ASP A 291 14.31 -5.21 -20.37
CA ASP A 291 13.90 -5.08 -21.76
C ASP A 291 13.13 -6.33 -22.21
N HIS A 292 11.80 -6.33 -22.03
CA HIS A 292 10.95 -7.47 -22.35
C HIS A 292 11.00 -7.94 -23.82
N LYS A 293 11.51 -7.10 -24.74
CA LYS A 293 11.67 -7.45 -26.16
C LYS A 293 12.99 -8.17 -26.43
N ASN A 294 13.91 -8.19 -25.48
CA ASN A 294 15.20 -8.82 -25.64
C ASN A 294 15.04 -10.36 -25.73
N VAL A 295 15.58 -10.91 -26.82
CA VAL A 295 15.58 -12.33 -27.12
C VAL A 295 16.99 -12.72 -27.52
N VAL A 296 17.50 -13.76 -26.87
CA VAL A 296 18.82 -14.34 -27.14
C VAL A 296 18.62 -15.72 -27.76
N GLU A 297 19.31 -15.97 -28.87
CA GLU A 297 19.24 -17.24 -29.59
C GLU A 297 20.60 -17.92 -29.54
N ILE A 298 20.60 -19.18 -29.12
CA ILE A 298 21.80 -20.02 -29.06
C ILE A 298 21.62 -21.22 -29.97
N LYS A 299 22.63 -21.44 -30.80
CA LYS A 299 22.69 -22.58 -31.71
C LYS A 299 23.69 -23.58 -31.17
N THR A 300 23.22 -24.78 -30.85
CA THR A 300 24.07 -25.89 -30.39
C THR A 300 23.83 -27.08 -31.33
N GLY A 301 24.73 -27.27 -32.30
CA GLY A 301 24.54 -28.23 -33.38
C GLY A 301 23.37 -27.83 -34.29
N GLN A 302 22.38 -28.72 -34.44
CA GLN A 302 21.14 -28.45 -35.19
C GLN A 302 20.02 -27.83 -34.34
N THR A 303 20.17 -27.83 -33.01
CA THR A 303 19.15 -27.35 -32.08
C THR A 303 19.32 -25.85 -31.83
N LYS A 304 18.19 -25.13 -31.83
CA LYS A 304 18.10 -23.69 -31.59
C LYS A 304 17.31 -23.44 -30.32
N THR A 305 17.97 -22.93 -29.29
CA THR A 305 17.36 -22.59 -28.00
C THR A 305 17.15 -21.08 -27.91
N ILE A 306 15.94 -20.66 -27.53
CA ILE A 306 15.53 -19.25 -27.47
C ILE A 306 15.29 -18.84 -26.03
N TYR A 307 16.04 -17.86 -25.56
CA TYR A 307 15.92 -17.25 -24.24
C TYR A 307 15.22 -15.90 -24.38
N ARG A 308 14.08 -15.74 -23.69
CA ARG A 308 13.28 -14.50 -23.73
C ARG A 308 13.37 -13.80 -22.39
N ALA A 309 13.83 -12.55 -22.39
CA ALA A 309 13.97 -11.76 -21.17
C ALA A 309 12.67 -11.73 -20.33
N LYS A 310 11.51 -11.61 -20.98
CA LYS A 310 10.19 -11.61 -20.31
C LYS A 310 9.86 -12.87 -19.48
N ASN A 311 10.54 -13.99 -19.73
CA ASN A 311 10.28 -15.26 -19.03
C ASN A 311 11.34 -15.58 -17.97
N VAL A 312 12.33 -14.69 -17.80
CA VAL A 312 13.49 -14.96 -16.95
C VAL A 312 13.13 -14.97 -15.46
N PHE A 313 12.31 -14.00 -15.04
CA PHE A 313 11.80 -13.91 -13.68
C PHE A 313 10.38 -14.50 -13.64
N ARG A 314 10.24 -15.68 -13.01
CA ARG A 314 8.94 -16.32 -12.74
C ARG A 314 8.25 -15.65 -11.56
N SER A 315 6.96 -15.89 -11.35
CA SER A 315 6.20 -15.27 -10.25
C SER A 315 6.84 -15.53 -8.88
N ARG A 316 7.29 -16.77 -8.63
CA ARG A 316 7.93 -17.25 -7.40
C ARG A 316 9.44 -17.08 -7.32
N SER A 317 10.09 -16.46 -8.32
CA SER A 317 11.53 -16.24 -8.28
C SER A 317 11.92 -15.49 -7.01
N LYS A 318 12.89 -16.03 -6.27
CA LYS A 318 13.49 -15.39 -5.09
C LYS A 318 14.90 -14.93 -5.44
N LEU A 319 15.18 -13.65 -5.24
CA LEU A 319 16.51 -13.09 -5.43
C LEU A 319 17.41 -13.48 -4.25
N LYS A 320 18.55 -14.10 -4.53
CA LYS A 320 19.57 -14.43 -3.53
C LYS A 320 20.75 -13.46 -3.60
N CYS A 321 21.09 -12.98 -4.79
CA CYS A 321 22.19 -12.02 -4.98
C CYS A 321 22.02 -11.22 -6.28
N ASP A 322 22.37 -9.94 -6.22
CA ASP A 322 22.60 -9.07 -7.36
C ASP A 322 24.03 -8.52 -7.28
N LYS A 323 24.87 -8.84 -8.28
CA LYS A 323 26.29 -8.47 -8.27
C LYS A 323 26.75 -7.97 -9.64
N LYS A 324 27.33 -6.78 -9.67
CA LYS A 324 28.09 -6.30 -10.84
C LYS A 324 29.47 -6.95 -10.85
N THR A 325 29.83 -7.54 -11.97
CA THR A 325 31.09 -8.28 -12.15
C THR A 325 31.46 -8.31 -13.63
N GLN A 326 32.51 -9.05 -13.98
CA GLN A 326 33.00 -9.16 -15.34
C GLN A 326 33.01 -10.61 -15.78
N LEU A 327 32.50 -10.88 -16.99
CA LEU A 327 32.49 -12.19 -17.63
C LEU A 327 33.58 -12.24 -18.70
N ARG A 328 34.54 -13.15 -18.56
CA ARG A 328 35.64 -13.32 -19.53
C ARG A 328 35.15 -14.15 -20.72
N GLY A 329 35.16 -13.51 -21.89
CA GLY A 329 34.95 -14.17 -23.18
C GLY A 329 36.27 -14.55 -23.85
N LYS A 330 36.21 -15.19 -25.02
CA LYS A 330 37.40 -15.66 -25.76
C LYS A 330 38.38 -14.56 -26.14
N SER A 331 37.89 -13.36 -26.45
CA SER A 331 38.72 -12.25 -26.96
C SER A 331 38.69 -10.99 -26.08
N LYS A 332 37.71 -10.87 -25.18
CA LYS A 332 37.47 -9.66 -24.41
C LYS A 332 36.74 -9.96 -23.10
N LEU A 333 36.86 -9.04 -22.15
CA LEU A 333 36.11 -9.00 -20.90
C LEU A 333 34.83 -8.18 -21.04
N TYR A 334 33.70 -8.73 -20.58
CA TYR A 334 32.38 -8.09 -20.64
C TYR A 334 31.92 -7.69 -19.24
N GLU A 335 31.50 -6.44 -19.07
CA GLU A 335 30.81 -6.04 -17.85
C GLU A 335 29.43 -6.68 -17.80
N THR A 336 29.06 -7.23 -16.64
CA THR A 336 27.78 -7.91 -16.45
C THR A 336 27.19 -7.64 -15.08
N ARG A 337 25.87 -7.52 -15.02
CA ARG A 337 25.10 -7.62 -13.77
C ARG A 337 24.61 -9.05 -13.64
N MET A 338 25.21 -9.79 -12.73
CA MET A 338 24.89 -11.19 -12.47
C MET A 338 23.83 -11.28 -11.38
N ILE A 339 22.69 -11.87 -11.74
CA ILE A 339 21.54 -12.06 -10.85
C ILE A 339 21.47 -13.53 -10.48
N VAL A 340 21.60 -13.84 -9.19
CA VAL A 340 21.46 -15.19 -8.65
C VAL A 340 20.07 -15.29 -8.02
N LEU A 341 19.23 -16.12 -8.60
CA LEU A 341 17.95 -16.55 -8.05
C LEU A 341 18.13 -17.82 -7.21
N ALA A 342 17.08 -18.31 -6.57
CA ALA A 342 17.12 -19.55 -5.79
C ALA A 342 17.39 -20.82 -6.65
N ASP A 343 17.05 -20.78 -7.94
CA ASP A 343 17.09 -21.89 -8.88
C ASP A 343 18.15 -21.72 -9.99
N LYS A 344 18.49 -20.48 -10.36
CA LYS A 344 19.37 -20.17 -11.49
C LYS A 344 20.14 -18.85 -11.36
N ILE A 345 21.21 -18.73 -12.14
CA ILE A 345 22.00 -17.51 -12.35
C ILE A 345 21.66 -16.94 -13.72
N ILE A 346 21.54 -15.62 -13.83
CA ILE A 346 21.31 -14.92 -15.10
C ILE A 346 22.32 -13.79 -15.26
N PHE A 347 22.83 -13.62 -16.47
CA PHE A 347 23.73 -12.53 -16.85
C PHE A 347 22.98 -11.46 -17.63
N PHE A 348 23.03 -10.24 -17.11
CA PHE A 348 22.52 -9.06 -17.81
C PHE A 348 23.65 -8.10 -18.20
N GLN A 349 23.38 -7.28 -19.20
CA GLN A 349 24.12 -6.07 -19.53
C GLN A 349 23.20 -4.86 -19.41
N ASP A 350 23.74 -3.76 -18.89
CA ASP A 350 23.05 -2.47 -18.83
C ASP A 350 23.11 -1.83 -20.23
N ASN A 351 21.96 -1.50 -20.81
CA ASN A 351 21.89 -0.71 -22.04
C ASN A 351 21.97 0.80 -21.70
N SER A 352 22.36 1.64 -22.67
CA SER A 352 22.52 3.09 -22.55
C SER A 352 21.25 3.83 -22.04
N GLY A 353 20.09 3.19 -22.10
CA GLY A 353 18.81 3.69 -21.57
C GLY A 353 18.43 3.17 -20.17
N GLY A 354 19.33 2.51 -19.45
CA GLY A 354 19.08 1.97 -18.10
C GLY A 354 18.23 0.70 -18.05
N LYS A 355 18.02 0.03 -19.20
CA LYS A 355 17.30 -1.25 -19.28
C LYS A 355 18.25 -2.44 -19.27
N LEU A 356 17.82 -3.52 -18.61
CA LEU A 356 18.54 -4.79 -18.53
C LEU A 356 18.26 -5.64 -19.77
N GLN A 357 19.31 -6.09 -20.45
CA GLN A 357 19.25 -7.02 -21.57
C GLN A 357 20.04 -8.28 -21.23
N LEU A 358 19.59 -9.44 -21.68
CA LEU A 358 20.34 -10.68 -21.50
C LEU A 358 21.68 -10.60 -22.21
N LEU A 359 22.74 -10.95 -21.50
CA LEU A 359 24.10 -10.94 -22.02
C LEU A 359 24.44 -12.30 -22.63
N GLN A 360 24.69 -12.33 -23.94
CA GLN A 360 25.20 -13.51 -24.65
C GLN A 360 26.70 -13.33 -24.93
N VAL A 361 27.54 -14.23 -24.39
CA VAL A 361 29.00 -14.25 -24.63
C VAL A 361 29.39 -15.60 -25.24
N ASP A 362 30.15 -15.58 -26.33
CA ASP A 362 30.70 -16.78 -27.01
C ASP A 362 29.66 -17.87 -27.35
N ASN A 363 28.41 -17.48 -27.65
CA ASN A 363 27.30 -18.42 -27.88
C ASN A 363 26.99 -19.34 -26.67
N LYS A 364 27.31 -18.90 -25.45
CA LYS A 364 26.96 -19.56 -24.18
C LYS A 364 25.60 -19.07 -23.67
N ALA A 365 24.92 -19.89 -22.88
CA ALA A 365 23.62 -19.57 -22.29
C ALA A 365 23.68 -18.31 -21.41
N PRO A 366 22.72 -17.37 -21.53
CA PRO A 366 22.67 -16.19 -20.66
C PRO A 366 22.12 -16.52 -19.27
N GLU A 367 21.53 -17.71 -19.09
CA GLU A 367 21.09 -18.25 -17.81
C GLU A 367 21.73 -19.62 -17.53
N LEU A 368 21.96 -19.93 -16.27
CA LEU A 368 22.59 -21.15 -15.78
C LEU A 368 21.78 -21.72 -14.62
N PRO A 369 21.32 -22.97 -14.67
CA PRO A 369 20.73 -23.60 -13.48
C PRO A 369 21.78 -23.69 -12.37
N LEU A 370 21.37 -23.45 -11.13
CA LEU A 370 22.23 -23.66 -9.96
C LEU A 370 22.44 -25.15 -9.68
N ARG A 371 21.47 -25.98 -10.07
CA ARG A 371 21.56 -27.43 -9.95
C ARG A 371 22.74 -27.97 -10.72
N ASN A 372 23.54 -28.81 -10.06
CA ASN A 372 24.77 -29.41 -10.61
C ASN A 372 25.81 -28.39 -11.12
N LEU A 373 25.69 -27.11 -10.73
CA LEU A 373 26.68 -26.09 -11.03
C LEU A 373 27.91 -26.32 -10.16
N MET A 374 29.07 -26.46 -10.78
CA MET A 374 30.33 -26.55 -10.06
C MET A 374 31.04 -25.20 -10.03
N VAL A 375 31.46 -24.78 -8.84
CA VAL A 375 32.23 -23.54 -8.63
C VAL A 375 33.67 -23.89 -8.28
N ARG A 376 34.63 -23.40 -9.07
CA ARG A 376 36.07 -23.71 -8.94
C ARG A 376 36.94 -22.46 -8.96
N ASP A 377 38.09 -22.55 -8.30
CA ASP A 377 39.14 -21.53 -8.38
C ASP A 377 39.86 -21.56 -9.72
N VAL A 378 40.35 -20.41 -10.16
CA VAL A 378 41.22 -20.28 -11.33
C VAL A 378 42.66 -20.21 -10.85
N ALA A 379 43.48 -21.21 -11.18
CA ALA A 379 44.87 -21.29 -10.71
C ALA A 379 45.73 -20.12 -11.21
N THR A 380 45.45 -19.63 -12.43
CA THR A 380 46.20 -18.54 -13.07
C THR A 380 45.78 -17.15 -12.63
N ASP A 381 44.57 -17.00 -12.07
CA ASP A 381 43.98 -15.71 -11.74
C ASP A 381 43.24 -15.78 -10.40
N LYS A 382 43.84 -15.22 -9.35
CA LYS A 382 43.30 -15.24 -7.98
C LYS A 382 42.04 -14.39 -7.80
N GLN A 383 41.63 -13.64 -8.82
CA GLN A 383 40.41 -12.84 -8.84
C GLN A 383 39.29 -13.54 -9.61
N ALA A 384 39.57 -14.65 -10.30
CA ALA A 384 38.60 -15.32 -11.15
C ALA A 384 37.98 -16.58 -10.50
N ILE A 385 36.78 -16.91 -10.97
CA ILE A 385 35.98 -18.07 -10.57
C ILE A 385 35.48 -18.77 -11.84
N PHE A 386 35.64 -20.09 -11.91
CA PHE A 386 34.97 -20.90 -12.92
C PHE A 386 33.61 -21.38 -12.42
N LEU A 387 32.55 -21.12 -13.20
CA LEU A 387 31.25 -21.78 -13.08
C LEU A 387 31.15 -22.81 -14.21
N VAL A 388 31.03 -24.08 -13.85
CA VAL A 388 30.94 -25.19 -14.79
C VAL A 388 29.56 -25.79 -14.72
N SER A 389 28.77 -25.58 -15.78
CA SER A 389 27.47 -26.21 -15.95
C SER A 389 27.66 -27.57 -16.64
N THR A 390 27.13 -28.62 -16.01
CA THR A 390 27.16 -29.99 -16.51
C THR A 390 25.78 -30.37 -17.08
N SER A 391 25.36 -29.71 -18.16
CA SER A 391 24.16 -30.12 -18.89
C SER A 391 24.43 -31.37 -19.73
N LYS A 392 23.36 -32.12 -20.06
CA LYS A 392 23.43 -33.41 -20.79
C LYS A 392 24.06 -33.29 -22.19
N ASP A 393 24.01 -32.11 -22.81
CA ASP A 393 24.43 -31.93 -24.21
C ASP A 393 25.86 -31.36 -24.40
N ALA A 394 26.36 -30.53 -23.47
CA ALA A 394 27.74 -30.04 -23.47
C ALA A 394 28.08 -29.27 -22.19
N ALA A 395 29.24 -29.56 -21.58
CA ALA A 395 29.72 -28.78 -20.44
C ALA A 395 30.07 -27.35 -20.85
N GLN A 396 29.46 -26.35 -20.18
CA GLN A 396 29.74 -24.93 -20.42
C GLN A 396 30.50 -24.35 -19.23
N ILE A 397 31.63 -23.69 -19.52
CA ILE A 397 32.50 -23.07 -18.51
C ILE A 397 32.40 -21.55 -18.63
N TYR A 398 32.06 -20.88 -17.54
CA TYR A 398 31.99 -19.43 -17.43
C TYR A 398 33.09 -18.96 -16.48
N GLU A 399 33.82 -17.93 -16.88
CA GLU A 399 34.90 -17.38 -16.07
C GLU A 399 34.50 -15.98 -15.60
N ILE A 400 34.18 -15.88 -14.31
CA ILE A 400 33.77 -14.65 -13.66
C ILE A 400 34.98 -14.02 -13.00
N VAL A 401 35.24 -12.75 -13.30
CA VAL A 401 36.34 -11.96 -12.73
C VAL A 401 35.76 -11.02 -11.67
N CYS A 402 36.15 -11.25 -10.41
CA CYS A 402 35.77 -10.42 -9.27
C CYS A 402 36.70 -9.21 -9.13
N GLU A 403 36.31 -8.22 -8.34
CA GLU A 403 37.09 -6.97 -8.19
C GLU A 403 38.46 -7.21 -7.55
N ASN A 404 38.55 -8.18 -6.62
CA ASN A 404 39.78 -8.54 -5.94
C ASN A 404 39.71 -9.96 -5.36
N SER A 405 40.84 -10.47 -4.86
CA SER A 405 40.95 -11.85 -4.33
C SER A 405 40.19 -12.08 -3.01
N LYS A 406 39.83 -11.02 -2.26
CA LYS A 406 38.97 -11.15 -1.08
C LYS A 406 37.51 -11.31 -1.51
N ASP A 407 37.05 -10.47 -2.45
CA ASP A 407 35.73 -10.55 -3.07
C ASP A 407 35.51 -11.92 -3.74
N GLN A 408 36.51 -12.41 -4.49
CA GLN A 408 36.50 -13.75 -5.08
C GLN A 408 36.20 -14.85 -4.06
N ARG A 409 36.91 -14.86 -2.92
CA ARG A 409 36.75 -15.88 -1.87
C ARG A 409 35.39 -15.80 -1.18
N GLN A 410 34.97 -14.58 -0.82
CA GLN A 410 33.66 -14.35 -0.20
C GLN A 410 32.53 -14.73 -1.15
N PHE A 411 32.65 -14.35 -2.41
CA PHE A 411 31.62 -14.60 -3.41
C PHE A 411 31.54 -16.09 -3.79
N MET A 412 32.67 -16.77 -3.91
CA MET A 412 32.70 -18.22 -4.08
C MET A 412 32.01 -18.96 -2.92
N ALA A 413 32.26 -18.53 -1.67
CA ALA A 413 31.61 -19.13 -0.50
C ALA A 413 30.08 -18.94 -0.55
N LYS A 414 29.62 -17.74 -0.93
CA LYS A 414 28.19 -17.45 -1.12
C LYS A 414 27.56 -18.31 -2.22
N LEU A 415 28.20 -18.40 -3.40
CA LEU A 415 27.71 -19.25 -4.49
C LEU A 415 27.61 -20.72 -4.08
N LYS A 416 28.61 -21.25 -3.37
CA LYS A 416 28.55 -22.63 -2.84
C LYS A 416 27.40 -22.81 -1.85
N ALA A 417 27.10 -21.80 -1.02
CA ALA A 417 25.95 -21.82 -0.13
C ALA A 417 24.63 -21.80 -0.92
N TYR A 418 24.50 -20.95 -1.94
CA TYR A 418 23.29 -20.90 -2.77
C TYR A 418 23.05 -22.19 -3.56
N ILE A 419 24.10 -22.85 -4.06
CA ILE A 419 23.98 -24.14 -4.75
C ILE A 419 23.54 -25.24 -3.78
N LYS A 420 24.01 -25.20 -2.52
CA LYS A 420 23.58 -26.14 -1.48
C LYS A 420 22.13 -25.92 -1.05
N ASP A 421 21.67 -24.67 -1.06
CA ASP A 421 20.30 -24.25 -0.72
C ASP A 421 19.32 -24.33 -1.91
N CYS A 422 19.80 -24.78 -3.08
CA CYS A 422 18.97 -24.93 -4.27
C CYS A 422 17.90 -26.02 -4.02
N PRO A 423 16.61 -25.74 -4.22
CA PRO A 423 15.55 -26.72 -3.98
C PRO A 423 15.69 -27.97 -4.88
N GLU A 424 15.33 -29.13 -4.33
CA GLU A 424 15.21 -30.40 -5.06
C GLU A 424 13.81 -30.46 -5.70
N GLU A 425 13.67 -30.05 -6.96
CA GLU A 425 12.40 -30.18 -7.70
C GLU A 425 12.51 -31.27 -8.80
N ASP A 426 11.48 -32.12 -8.89
CA ASP A 426 11.29 -33.13 -9.93
C ASP A 426 10.83 -32.41 -11.22
N GLU A 427 11.78 -32.16 -12.14
CA GLU A 427 11.75 -31.10 -13.15
C GLU A 427 10.63 -31.13 -14.22
N GLU A 428 9.80 -32.17 -14.30
CA GLU A 428 8.81 -32.31 -15.38
C GLU A 428 7.37 -32.04 -14.96
N THR A 429 6.99 -32.32 -13.70
CA THR A 429 5.61 -32.11 -13.21
C THR A 429 5.35 -30.68 -12.74
N ASP A 430 6.33 -30.00 -12.15
CA ASP A 430 6.11 -28.68 -11.56
C ASP A 430 6.01 -27.53 -12.58
N ASN A 431 6.71 -27.57 -13.72
CA ASN A 431 6.64 -26.48 -14.70
C ASN A 431 5.26 -26.40 -15.39
N GLU A 432 4.61 -27.54 -15.65
CA GLU A 432 3.26 -27.58 -16.23
C GLU A 432 2.19 -27.23 -15.18
N GLU A 433 2.32 -27.76 -13.96
CA GLU A 433 1.40 -27.41 -12.86
C GLU A 433 1.55 -25.96 -12.38
N GLU A 434 2.76 -25.38 -12.44
CA GLU A 434 3.03 -23.97 -12.15
C GLU A 434 2.44 -23.08 -13.24
N ALA A 435 2.66 -23.40 -14.52
CA ALA A 435 2.07 -22.65 -15.63
C ALA A 435 0.53 -22.67 -15.56
N LYS A 436 -0.06 -23.83 -15.23
CA LYS A 436 -1.50 -23.98 -15.04
C LYS A 436 -2.01 -23.18 -13.84
N ARG A 437 -1.31 -23.23 -12.69
CA ARG A 437 -1.65 -22.42 -11.50
C ARG A 437 -1.55 -20.93 -11.76
N GLU A 438 -0.54 -20.47 -12.50
CA GLU A 438 -0.41 -19.06 -12.88
C GLU A 438 -1.55 -18.60 -13.80
N GLU A 439 -1.97 -19.46 -14.73
CA GLU A 439 -3.10 -19.19 -15.61
C GLU A 439 -4.42 -19.15 -14.82
N GLU A 440 -4.61 -20.07 -13.87
CA GLU A 440 -5.73 -20.07 -12.92
C GLU A 440 -5.75 -18.80 -12.05
N GLU A 441 -4.61 -18.37 -11.50
CA GLU A 441 -4.52 -17.13 -10.70
C GLU A 441 -4.81 -15.89 -11.55
N ARG A 442 -4.33 -15.84 -12.81
CA ARG A 442 -4.65 -14.75 -13.75
C ARG A 442 -6.13 -14.73 -14.09
N MET A 443 -6.73 -15.89 -14.36
CA MET A 443 -8.16 -16.02 -14.57
C MET A 443 -8.97 -15.58 -13.35
N GLN A 444 -8.52 -15.92 -12.15
CA GLN A 444 -9.21 -15.54 -10.92
C GLN A 444 -9.15 -14.03 -10.67
N LYS A 445 -8.00 -13.39 -10.88
CA LYS A 445 -7.87 -11.92 -10.84
C LYS A 445 -8.75 -11.23 -11.88
N LEU A 446 -8.82 -11.79 -13.09
CA LEU A 446 -9.70 -11.26 -14.14
C LEU A 446 -11.17 -11.38 -13.71
N LYS A 447 -11.56 -12.53 -13.15
CA LYS A 447 -12.91 -12.76 -12.64
C LYS A 447 -13.28 -11.79 -11.53
N GLU A 448 -12.40 -11.57 -10.56
CA GLU A 448 -12.59 -10.59 -9.48
C GLU A 448 -12.73 -9.16 -10.03
N MET A 449 -11.96 -8.80 -11.06
CA MET A 449 -12.07 -7.50 -11.71
C MET A 449 -13.40 -7.33 -12.45
N ILE A 450 -13.91 -8.40 -13.08
CA ILE A 450 -15.24 -8.43 -13.71
C ILE A 450 -16.36 -8.32 -12.66
N GLU A 451 -16.28 -9.06 -11.55
CA GLU A 451 -17.27 -8.97 -10.46
C GLU A 451 -17.31 -7.58 -9.83
N ASN A 452 -16.15 -6.92 -9.68
CA ASN A 452 -16.08 -5.54 -9.21
C ASN A 452 -16.72 -4.55 -10.20
N LEU A 453 -16.53 -4.76 -11.52
CA LEU A 453 -17.20 -3.98 -12.55
C LEU A 453 -18.72 -4.18 -12.48
N GLN A 454 -19.19 -5.42 -12.39
CA GLN A 454 -20.61 -5.75 -12.27
C GLN A 454 -21.25 -5.14 -11.00
N SER A 455 -20.55 -5.19 -9.87
CA SER A 455 -21.03 -4.55 -8.63
C SER A 455 -21.12 -3.02 -8.77
N ALA A 456 -20.17 -2.40 -9.49
CA ALA A 456 -20.23 -0.98 -9.79
C ALA A 456 -21.42 -0.65 -10.72
N ASP A 457 -21.68 -1.48 -11.72
CA ASP A 457 -22.83 -1.35 -12.63
C ASP A 457 -24.16 -1.52 -11.88
N GLU A 458 -24.27 -2.46 -10.94
CA GLU A 458 -25.45 -2.62 -10.09
C GLU A 458 -25.71 -1.40 -9.21
N LYS A 459 -24.66 -0.82 -8.62
CA LYS A 459 -24.78 0.41 -7.82
C LYS A 459 -25.27 1.56 -8.69
N MET A 460 -24.72 1.68 -9.90
CA MET A 460 -25.16 2.67 -10.87
C MET A 460 -26.65 2.50 -11.21
N LEU A 461 -27.09 1.26 -11.47
CA LEU A 461 -28.49 0.93 -11.76
C LEU A 461 -29.43 1.29 -10.60
N ARG A 462 -29.04 1.01 -9.35
CA ARG A 462 -29.83 1.38 -8.16
C ARG A 462 -29.96 2.90 -8.05
N THR A 463 -28.86 3.63 -8.20
CA THR A 463 -28.87 5.11 -8.17
C THR A 463 -29.76 5.68 -9.28
N PHE A 464 -29.73 5.11 -10.49
CA PHE A 464 -30.64 5.53 -11.56
C PHE A 464 -32.11 5.22 -11.26
N THR A 465 -32.39 4.06 -10.68
CA THR A 465 -33.75 3.66 -10.31
C THR A 465 -34.33 4.59 -9.24
N ASP A 466 -33.54 4.91 -8.21
CA ASP A 466 -33.93 5.87 -7.18
C ASP A 466 -34.13 7.27 -7.75
N LYS A 467 -33.25 7.72 -8.66
CA LYS A 467 -33.42 9.01 -9.34
C LYS A 467 -34.73 9.07 -10.11
N ASN A 468 -35.08 7.99 -10.83
CA ASN A 468 -36.32 7.92 -11.58
C ASN A 468 -37.56 7.86 -10.67
N ARG A 469 -37.47 7.19 -9.51
CA ARG A 469 -38.52 7.19 -8.49
C ARG A 469 -38.80 8.61 -7.98
N LEU A 470 -37.74 9.34 -7.62
CA LEU A 470 -37.86 10.73 -7.16
C LEU A 470 -38.46 11.65 -8.23
N VAL A 471 -38.08 11.45 -9.50
CA VAL A 471 -38.66 12.21 -10.62
C VAL A 471 -40.15 11.89 -10.82
N ALA A 472 -40.57 10.65 -10.60
CA ALA A 472 -41.98 10.26 -10.64
C ALA A 472 -42.76 10.88 -9.46
N GLU A 473 -42.23 10.80 -8.24
CA GLU A 473 -42.83 11.44 -7.06
C GLU A 473 -42.95 12.96 -7.23
N MET A 474 -41.95 13.61 -7.82
CA MET A 474 -42.01 15.04 -8.16
C MET A 474 -43.12 15.35 -9.18
N ARG A 475 -43.35 14.46 -10.16
CA ARG A 475 -44.42 14.65 -11.15
C ARG A 475 -45.80 14.58 -10.51
N ASP A 476 -46.03 13.59 -9.66
CA ASP A 476 -47.33 13.40 -8.99
C ASP A 476 -47.66 14.58 -8.07
N LEU A 477 -46.64 15.17 -7.42
CA LEU A 477 -46.80 16.38 -6.61
C LEU A 477 -47.10 17.63 -7.45
N ILE A 478 -46.56 17.73 -8.68
CA ILE A 478 -46.81 18.84 -9.59
C ILE A 478 -48.24 18.76 -10.17
N GLU A 479 -48.78 17.57 -10.45
CA GLU A 479 -50.17 17.40 -10.93
C GLU A 479 -51.24 17.81 -9.90
N CYS A 480 -50.87 17.96 -8.62
CA CYS A 480 -51.79 18.32 -7.53
C CYS A 480 -51.81 19.83 -7.20
N MET A 481 -51.17 20.71 -7.97
CA MET A 481 -51.04 22.15 -7.67
C MET A 481 -51.56 23.06 -8.80
N ASP A 482 -52.37 24.09 -8.46
CA ASP A 482 -52.96 25.04 -9.42
C ASP A 482 -51.94 26.03 -10.05
N ASP A 483 -52.15 26.33 -11.34
CA ASP A 483 -51.27 26.97 -12.33
C ASP A 483 -50.65 28.35 -12.00
N SER A 484 -50.95 28.97 -10.84
CA SER A 484 -50.46 30.33 -10.53
C SER A 484 -49.16 30.41 -9.73
N SER A 485 -48.58 29.28 -9.29
CA SER A 485 -47.37 29.26 -8.45
C SER A 485 -46.10 28.73 -9.14
N ILE A 486 -46.16 28.43 -10.44
CA ILE A 486 -45.10 27.71 -11.18
C ILE A 486 -43.80 28.53 -11.35
N ILE A 487 -43.79 29.83 -11.05
CA ILE A 487 -42.65 30.71 -11.32
C ILE A 487 -41.87 30.99 -10.03
N LYS A 488 -41.10 30.00 -9.54
CA LYS A 488 -39.91 30.20 -8.66
C LYS A 488 -39.16 28.92 -8.27
N ALA A 489 -39.59 27.75 -8.72
CA ALA A 489 -38.71 26.58 -8.83
C ALA A 489 -38.21 26.56 -10.28
N SER A 490 -36.89 26.58 -10.49
CA SER A 490 -36.30 26.49 -11.83
C SER A 490 -36.91 25.33 -12.60
N SER A 491 -37.41 25.64 -13.81
CA SER A 491 -38.02 24.73 -14.78
C SER A 491 -37.44 23.30 -14.68
N PRO A 492 -38.29 22.28 -14.44
CA PRO A 492 -37.94 20.92 -14.80
C PRO A 492 -37.71 20.93 -16.31
N MET A 493 -36.55 20.46 -16.72
CA MET A 493 -36.14 20.21 -18.09
C MET A 493 -37.35 19.78 -18.95
N GLU A 494 -37.71 20.55 -19.99
CA GLU A 494 -38.61 20.08 -21.05
C GLU A 494 -37.93 18.89 -21.77
N LEU A 495 -37.98 17.72 -21.14
CA LEU A 495 -37.66 16.46 -21.77
C LEU A 495 -38.97 15.94 -22.34
N LYS A 496 -39.09 15.97 -23.67
CA LYS A 496 -40.18 15.30 -24.37
C LYS A 496 -40.20 13.85 -23.87
N THR A 497 -41.37 13.38 -23.47
CA THR A 497 -41.60 12.03 -22.92
C THR A 497 -41.09 10.90 -23.82
N ASN A 498 -40.86 11.18 -25.11
CA ASN A 498 -40.24 10.25 -26.07
C ASN A 498 -38.72 10.06 -25.89
N ASP A 499 -38.00 11.03 -25.31
CA ASP A 499 -36.54 10.97 -25.15
C ASP A 499 -36.11 10.13 -23.92
N ILE A 500 -36.99 10.02 -22.92
CA ILE A 500 -36.74 9.22 -21.70
C ILE A 500 -36.94 7.72 -21.97
N VAL A 501 -37.94 7.36 -22.78
CA VAL A 501 -38.15 5.97 -23.25
C VAL A 501 -36.98 5.55 -24.15
N SER A 502 -36.53 6.44 -25.03
CA SER A 502 -35.35 6.22 -25.89
C SER A 502 -34.06 6.08 -25.07
N GLY A 503 -33.83 6.90 -24.05
CA GLY A 503 -32.66 6.80 -23.17
C GLY A 503 -32.60 5.48 -22.39
N ARG A 504 -33.76 4.97 -21.93
CA ARG A 504 -33.88 3.66 -21.28
C ARG A 504 -33.57 2.53 -22.26
N GLU A 505 -34.16 2.54 -23.46
CA GLU A 505 -33.92 1.51 -24.48
C GLU A 505 -32.47 1.52 -24.98
N ILE A 506 -31.86 2.70 -25.14
CA ILE A 506 -30.45 2.84 -25.52
C ILE A 506 -29.53 2.32 -24.41
N LEU A 507 -29.80 2.63 -23.14
CA LEU A 507 -29.00 2.12 -22.02
C LEU A 507 -29.21 0.61 -21.80
N GLU A 508 -30.43 0.11 -21.91
CA GLU A 508 -30.70 -1.33 -21.85
C GLU A 508 -30.04 -2.05 -23.03
N GLN A 509 -30.07 -1.49 -24.24
CA GLN A 509 -29.33 -2.02 -25.39
C GLN A 509 -27.82 -1.97 -25.21
N CYS A 510 -27.27 -0.88 -24.70
CA CYS A 510 -25.83 -0.78 -24.39
C CYS A 510 -25.41 -1.81 -23.34
N ILE A 511 -26.23 -2.03 -22.29
CA ILE A 511 -25.96 -3.04 -21.26
C ILE A 511 -26.09 -4.45 -21.84
N ILE A 512 -27.06 -4.70 -22.73
CA ILE A 512 -27.22 -5.98 -23.43
C ILE A 512 -26.04 -6.22 -24.39
N GLU A 513 -25.63 -5.24 -25.19
CA GLU A 513 -24.48 -5.33 -26.10
C GLU A 513 -23.17 -5.53 -25.34
N VAL A 514 -22.95 -4.84 -24.23
CA VAL A 514 -21.76 -5.03 -23.39
C VAL A 514 -21.76 -6.43 -22.76
N ASN A 515 -22.91 -6.93 -22.30
CA ASN A 515 -23.04 -8.30 -21.79
C ASN A 515 -22.87 -9.35 -22.91
N GLN A 516 -23.38 -9.11 -24.11
CA GLN A 516 -23.18 -9.99 -25.28
C GLN A 516 -21.71 -10.02 -25.71
N LEU A 517 -21.04 -8.86 -25.77
CA LEU A 517 -19.60 -8.77 -26.02
C LEU A 517 -18.80 -9.48 -24.93
N SER A 518 -19.21 -9.35 -23.66
CA SER A 518 -18.62 -10.08 -22.53
C SER A 518 -18.78 -11.60 -22.67
N THR A 519 -19.94 -12.09 -23.11
CA THR A 519 -20.15 -13.52 -23.39
C THR A 519 -19.35 -14.03 -24.59
N THR A 520 -19.15 -13.20 -25.61
CA THR A 520 -18.36 -13.54 -26.82
C THR A 520 -16.87 -13.62 -26.50
N VAL A 521 -16.40 -12.81 -25.55
CA VAL A 521 -15.01 -12.85 -25.03
C VAL A 521 -14.81 -14.02 -24.06
N SER A 522 -15.89 -14.53 -23.45
CA SER A 522 -15.86 -15.62 -22.46
C SER A 522 -16.02 -17.04 -23.04
N SER A 523 -16.37 -17.18 -24.33
CA SER A 523 -16.52 -18.49 -24.98
C SER A 523 -15.17 -19.04 -25.48
N PRO A 524 -14.77 -20.27 -25.11
CA PRO A 524 -13.55 -20.89 -25.63
C PRO A 524 -13.80 -21.31 -27.09
N THR A 525 -13.11 -20.69 -28.06
CA THR A 525 -13.16 -21.14 -29.45
C THR A 525 -12.32 -22.41 -29.61
N ASP A 526 -12.97 -23.56 -29.51
CA ASP A 526 -12.47 -24.85 -29.98
C ASP A 526 -13.31 -25.27 -31.20
N GLY A 527 -12.70 -25.33 -32.38
CA GLY A 527 -13.36 -25.85 -33.59
C GLY A 527 -12.85 -25.30 -34.93
N PRO A 528 -12.54 -26.15 -35.93
CA PRO A 528 -11.74 -25.78 -37.11
C PRO A 528 -12.58 -25.23 -38.26
N ILE A 529 -12.13 -24.17 -38.93
CA ILE A 529 -12.77 -23.66 -40.15
C ILE A 529 -11.84 -23.85 -41.35
N GLN A 530 -12.30 -24.75 -42.22
CA GLN A 530 -11.86 -25.01 -43.57
C GLN A 530 -11.98 -23.76 -44.44
N SER A 531 -10.94 -23.50 -45.25
CA SER A 531 -10.98 -22.54 -46.35
C SER A 531 -11.52 -23.21 -47.62
N PRO A 532 -12.37 -22.54 -48.43
CA PRO A 532 -12.70 -23.04 -49.76
C PRO A 532 -11.69 -22.56 -50.79
N SER A 533 -11.19 -23.51 -51.57
CA SER A 533 -10.44 -23.34 -52.81
C SER A 533 -11.25 -22.64 -53.90
N PRO A 534 -10.58 -22.07 -54.93
CA PRO A 534 -10.74 -22.66 -56.26
C PRO A 534 -9.41 -22.81 -57.02
N SER A 535 -9.39 -23.78 -57.95
CA SER A 535 -8.33 -24.08 -58.94
C SER A 535 -8.92 -23.92 -60.36
N PRO A 536 -8.19 -24.19 -61.46
CA PRO A 536 -6.88 -23.70 -61.92
C PRO A 536 -6.93 -23.24 -63.41
N LEU A 537 -5.80 -22.81 -64.00
CA LEU A 537 -5.30 -23.01 -65.40
C LEU A 537 -4.41 -21.80 -65.83
N THR A 538 -3.08 -21.91 -65.83
CA THR A 538 -2.12 -22.40 -66.87
C THR A 538 -1.34 -21.29 -67.57
N SER A 539 -0.04 -21.26 -67.27
CA SER A 539 1.13 -21.20 -68.18
C SER A 539 1.33 -20.02 -69.16
N GLY A 540 2.44 -19.30 -68.96
CA GLY A 540 3.08 -18.46 -69.97
C GLY A 540 4.39 -17.82 -69.46
N SER A 541 5.52 -18.32 -69.95
CA SER A 541 6.91 -18.02 -69.57
C SER A 541 7.43 -16.65 -70.08
N ASN A 542 8.56 -16.20 -69.47
CA ASN A 542 9.65 -15.31 -69.96
C ASN A 542 9.83 -14.00 -69.15
N THR A 543 10.78 -13.93 -68.21
CA THR A 543 12.24 -13.60 -68.31
C THR A 543 12.58 -12.10 -68.48
N ILE A 544 13.53 -11.64 -67.63
CA ILE A 544 14.31 -10.38 -67.64
C ILE A 544 13.53 -9.15 -67.12
N GLY A 545 13.98 -8.32 -66.17
CA GLY A 545 15.21 -8.19 -65.40
C GLY A 545 15.21 -6.81 -64.72
N ALA A 546 15.67 -6.77 -63.46
CA ALA A 546 16.14 -5.61 -62.68
C ALA A 546 15.16 -4.44 -62.37
N SER A 547 14.90 -4.22 -61.07
CA SER A 547 15.45 -3.05 -60.34
C SER A 547 15.13 -3.12 -58.83
N ALA A 548 16.13 -2.69 -58.07
CA ALA A 548 16.22 -2.74 -56.62
C ALA A 548 15.41 -1.67 -55.89
N SER A 549 15.10 -1.95 -54.60
CA SER A 549 15.36 -1.09 -53.41
C SER A 549 14.32 -1.42 -52.33
N ARG A 550 14.69 -2.15 -51.27
CA ARG A 550 15.31 -1.59 -50.06
C ARG A 550 14.38 -0.59 -49.37
N SER A 551 13.51 -1.13 -48.52
CA SER A 551 12.82 -0.37 -47.48
C SER A 551 13.87 0.14 -46.48
N GLN A 552 14.07 1.46 -46.46
CA GLN A 552 14.67 2.19 -45.35
C GLN A 552 13.59 3.06 -44.73
N THR A 553 13.21 2.75 -43.48
CA THR A 553 13.73 3.39 -42.27
C THR A 553 13.17 4.80 -42.10
N VAL A 554 12.22 4.93 -41.17
CA VAL A 554 11.92 6.20 -40.52
C VAL A 554 12.64 6.18 -39.17
N PRO A 555 13.64 7.04 -38.93
CA PRO A 555 14.15 7.26 -37.60
C PRO A 555 13.57 8.54 -36.97
N ASN A 556 13.09 8.34 -35.74
CA ASN A 556 13.25 9.16 -34.53
C ASN A 556 13.54 10.65 -34.64
N PHE A 557 12.81 11.43 -33.83
CA PHE A 557 13.33 12.32 -32.76
C PHE A 557 12.13 12.60 -31.83
N THR A 558 12.00 12.06 -30.59
CA THR A 558 12.59 12.53 -29.31
C THR A 558 12.68 14.06 -29.23
N ASN A 559 12.23 14.80 -28.21
CA ASN A 559 12.31 14.53 -26.78
C ASN A 559 11.75 15.77 -26.00
N ILE A 560 11.64 15.64 -24.66
CA ILE A 560 11.69 16.70 -23.63
C ILE A 560 10.38 17.52 -23.46
N ASN A 561 9.59 17.36 -22.40
CA ASN A 561 9.80 17.36 -20.94
C ASN A 561 10.22 18.74 -20.37
N ARG A 562 9.30 19.36 -19.61
CA ARG A 562 9.46 20.67 -18.98
C ARG A 562 10.42 20.59 -17.78
N SER A 563 11.29 21.59 -17.64
CA SER A 563 11.82 22.03 -16.35
C SER A 563 11.95 23.56 -16.28
N VAL A 564 11.08 24.13 -15.44
CA VAL A 564 11.21 25.29 -14.54
C VAL A 564 12.46 26.18 -14.65
N SER A 565 12.27 27.47 -14.95
CA SER A 565 12.71 28.58 -14.06
C SER A 565 12.31 29.98 -14.56
N GLN A 566 11.73 30.74 -13.63
CA GLN A 566 11.91 32.17 -13.38
C GLN A 566 11.65 33.18 -14.50
N ARG A 567 10.49 33.84 -14.40
CA ARG A 567 10.32 35.24 -14.82
C ARG A 567 11.04 36.16 -13.83
N PRO A 568 11.63 37.26 -14.33
CA PRO A 568 11.39 38.55 -13.70
C PRO A 568 10.83 39.58 -14.69
N ALA A 569 9.90 40.37 -14.15
CA ALA A 569 9.63 41.78 -14.37
C ALA A 569 9.59 42.34 -15.81
N LEU A 570 8.44 42.92 -16.18
CA LEU A 570 8.24 44.37 -16.33
C LEU A 570 7.00 44.69 -17.18
N GLY A 571 6.17 45.60 -16.65
CA GLY A 571 5.55 46.66 -17.45
C GLY A 571 4.29 46.34 -18.26
N ARG A 572 3.12 46.62 -17.66
CA ARG A 572 2.01 47.25 -18.40
C ARG A 572 2.51 48.57 -19.02
N PRO A 573 2.02 48.99 -20.20
CA PRO A 573 0.82 49.85 -20.26
C PRO A 573 -0.16 49.42 -21.37
N SER A 574 -1.46 49.27 -21.06
CA SER A 574 -2.52 50.26 -21.32
C SER A 574 -2.69 50.66 -22.79
N LEU A 575 -3.85 50.37 -23.39
CA LEU A 575 -4.89 51.37 -23.66
C LEU A 575 -6.13 50.72 -24.32
N ASN A 576 -7.22 50.82 -23.57
CA ASN A 576 -8.60 51.13 -23.97
C ASN A 576 -9.27 50.32 -25.09
N PHE A 577 -10.11 49.39 -24.65
CA PHE A 577 -11.35 49.03 -25.33
C PHE A 577 -12.35 50.18 -25.24
N THR A 578 -12.92 50.56 -26.38
CA THR A 578 -14.29 51.09 -26.47
C THR A 578 -15.01 50.27 -27.54
N GLU A 579 -16.18 49.78 -27.14
CA GLU A 579 -17.12 48.97 -27.91
C GLU A 579 -17.45 49.56 -29.27
N THR A 580 -17.68 48.69 -30.25
CA THR A 580 -18.88 48.75 -31.09
C THR A 580 -19.08 47.40 -31.78
N ASP A 581 -20.34 46.94 -31.74
CA ASP A 581 -20.89 45.77 -32.41
C ASP A 581 -20.42 45.60 -33.85
N SER A 582 -20.18 44.35 -34.26
CA SER A 582 -20.43 43.94 -35.65
C SER A 582 -20.60 42.43 -35.80
N ALA A 583 -21.78 42.09 -36.32
CA ALA A 583 -22.22 40.80 -36.78
C ALA A 583 -21.20 40.11 -37.71
N ALA A 584 -20.82 38.87 -37.36
CA ALA A 584 -20.06 37.99 -38.24
C ALA A 584 -21.01 37.35 -39.27
N VAL A 585 -21.09 38.00 -40.43
CA VAL A 585 -21.71 37.49 -41.65
C VAL A 585 -20.82 36.41 -42.28
N LYS A 586 -21.43 35.25 -42.57
CA LYS A 586 -20.93 34.13 -43.37
C LYS A 586 -20.21 34.60 -44.65
N ARG A 587 -18.98 34.13 -44.89
CA ARG A 587 -18.40 34.08 -46.24
C ARG A 587 -17.73 32.73 -46.50
N LYS A 588 -18.41 31.88 -47.26
CA LYS A 588 -17.83 30.78 -48.03
C LYS A 588 -17.04 31.37 -49.22
N PRO A 589 -15.87 30.85 -49.61
CA PRO A 589 -15.33 31.14 -50.92
C PRO A 589 -16.09 30.31 -51.96
N SER A 590 -16.66 31.00 -52.95
CA SER A 590 -17.44 30.42 -54.05
C SER A 590 -16.53 29.78 -55.11
N GLN A 591 -16.78 28.50 -55.43
CA GLN A 591 -16.34 27.85 -56.67
C GLN A 591 -16.95 28.57 -57.88
N THR A 592 -16.31 29.62 -58.41
CA THR A 592 -16.77 30.21 -59.69
C THR A 592 -15.68 30.92 -60.51
N THR A 593 -14.41 30.88 -60.09
CA THR A 593 -13.33 31.59 -60.82
C THR A 593 -12.50 30.70 -61.75
N LEU A 594 -12.60 29.37 -61.67
CA LEU A 594 -11.77 28.48 -62.52
C LEU A 594 -12.49 27.92 -63.77
N LEU A 595 -13.82 28.03 -63.87
CA LEU A 595 -14.60 27.54 -65.01
C LEU A 595 -14.69 28.53 -66.19
N ASN A 596 -14.38 29.82 -65.98
CA ASN A 596 -14.50 30.85 -67.00
C ASN A 596 -13.24 31.05 -67.86
N VAL A 597 -12.13 30.36 -67.57
CA VAL A 597 -10.88 30.47 -68.33
C VAL A 597 -10.84 29.51 -69.53
N TRP A 598 -11.64 28.44 -69.54
CA TRP A 598 -11.56 27.38 -70.57
C TRP A 598 -12.62 27.46 -71.67
N LYS A 599 -13.68 28.27 -71.51
CA LYS A 599 -14.72 28.44 -72.55
C LYS A 599 -14.31 29.35 -73.72
N SER A 600 -13.22 30.12 -73.62
CA SER A 600 -12.83 31.08 -74.67
C SER A 600 -11.84 30.55 -75.72
N LYS A 601 -11.58 29.24 -75.80
CA LYS A 601 -10.58 28.70 -76.74
C LYS A 601 -11.07 27.61 -77.69
N ALA A 602 -12.39 27.41 -77.79
CA ALA A 602 -13.00 26.42 -78.68
C ALA A 602 -14.09 27.05 -79.58
N MET A 603 -13.70 27.99 -80.44
CA MET A 603 -14.41 28.26 -81.69
C MET A 603 -13.44 28.85 -82.74
N GLY A 604 -13.26 28.12 -83.84
CA GLY A 604 -12.90 28.66 -85.15
C GLY A 604 -11.41 28.79 -85.50
N SER A 605 -10.80 27.72 -86.02
CA SER A 605 -10.45 27.66 -87.45
C SER A 605 -9.80 26.33 -87.82
N GLN A 606 -10.05 26.00 -89.07
CA GLN A 606 -9.91 24.76 -89.83
C GLN A 606 -8.45 24.54 -90.27
N GLU A 607 -7.91 23.33 -90.08
CA GLU A 607 -7.14 22.54 -91.09
C GLU A 607 -6.39 21.35 -90.45
N ASP A 608 -6.36 20.27 -91.24
CA ASP A 608 -5.45 19.12 -91.27
C ASP A 608 -5.67 17.84 -90.41
N LEU A 609 -5.81 16.76 -91.18
CA LEU A 609 -6.15 15.37 -90.87
C LEU A 609 -4.94 14.52 -90.44
N ALA A 610 -4.26 14.86 -89.34
CA ALA A 610 -3.18 14.01 -88.80
C ALA A 610 -3.01 14.14 -87.27
N SER A 611 -3.98 13.69 -86.46
CA SER A 611 -3.83 13.68 -84.98
C SER A 611 -4.80 12.75 -84.22
N ILE A 612 -4.97 11.50 -84.65
CA ILE A 612 -5.87 10.56 -83.94
C ILE A 612 -5.16 9.71 -82.85
N SER A 613 -3.83 9.71 -82.74
CA SER A 613 -3.13 8.98 -81.65
C SER A 613 -2.83 9.81 -80.38
N SER A 614 -2.96 11.14 -80.41
CA SER A 614 -2.69 12.04 -79.27
C SER A 614 -3.89 12.28 -78.35
N HIS A 615 -5.09 11.81 -78.72
CA HIS A 615 -6.33 12.04 -77.97
C HIS A 615 -6.57 11.02 -76.85
N SER A 616 -5.97 9.82 -76.92
CA SER A 616 -6.11 8.78 -75.87
C SER A 616 -5.38 9.16 -74.58
N THR A 617 -4.17 9.72 -74.68
CA THR A 617 -3.31 10.06 -73.53
C THR A 617 -3.83 11.29 -72.77
N SER A 618 -4.43 12.25 -73.47
CA SER A 618 -5.07 13.43 -72.86
C SER A 618 -6.35 13.06 -72.09
N MET A 619 -7.15 12.12 -72.61
CA MET A 619 -8.34 11.61 -71.92
C MET A 619 -8.01 10.83 -70.64
N THR A 620 -6.96 10.00 -70.65
CA THR A 620 -6.52 9.29 -69.44
C THR A 620 -5.96 10.23 -68.37
N SER A 621 -5.27 11.31 -68.78
CA SER A 621 -4.74 12.33 -67.84
C SER A 621 -5.85 13.17 -67.20
N LEU A 622 -6.88 13.53 -67.97
CA LEU A 622 -8.06 14.25 -67.47
C LEU A 622 -8.92 13.37 -66.55
N THR A 623 -9.06 12.08 -66.86
CA THR A 623 -9.81 11.14 -66.00
C THR A 623 -9.10 10.92 -64.66
N SER A 624 -7.76 10.89 -64.67
CA SER A 624 -6.94 10.79 -63.44
C SER A 624 -7.02 12.04 -62.57
N THR A 625 -7.05 13.24 -63.16
CA THR A 625 -7.15 14.50 -62.40
C THR A 625 -8.56 14.73 -61.85
N VAL A 626 -9.61 14.37 -62.58
CA VAL A 626 -10.99 14.38 -62.07
C VAL A 626 -11.15 13.40 -60.90
N SER A 627 -10.57 12.21 -61.00
CA SER A 627 -10.58 11.22 -59.92
C SER A 627 -9.85 11.72 -58.67
N GLN A 628 -8.69 12.38 -58.82
CA GLN A 628 -7.99 12.99 -57.69
C GLN A 628 -8.77 14.14 -57.05
N MET A 629 -9.47 14.95 -57.85
CA MET A 629 -10.30 16.04 -57.35
C MET A 629 -11.51 15.54 -56.56
N GLN A 630 -12.12 14.42 -56.97
CA GLN A 630 -13.19 13.74 -56.21
C GLN A 630 -12.70 13.15 -54.88
N ILE A 631 -11.48 12.61 -54.84
CA ILE A 631 -10.86 12.11 -53.60
C ILE A 631 -10.62 13.28 -52.63
N CYS A 632 -10.07 14.39 -53.10
CA CYS A 632 -9.84 15.57 -52.27
C CYS A 632 -11.15 16.15 -51.72
N GLN A 633 -12.22 16.19 -52.52
CA GLN A 633 -13.54 16.64 -52.06
C GLN A 633 -14.12 15.70 -50.98
N THR A 634 -14.00 14.39 -51.20
CA THR A 634 -14.46 13.38 -50.23
C THR A 634 -13.68 13.45 -48.92
N LEU A 635 -12.37 13.70 -48.97
CA LEU A 635 -11.54 13.89 -47.78
C LEU A 635 -11.89 15.20 -47.05
N GLN A 636 -12.20 16.26 -47.78
CA GLN A 636 -12.66 17.53 -47.21
C GLN A 636 -13.99 17.34 -46.46
N ASP A 637 -14.95 16.66 -47.07
CA ASP A 637 -16.26 16.39 -46.46
C ASP A 637 -16.13 15.50 -45.20
N ARG A 638 -15.20 14.53 -45.21
CA ARG A 638 -14.88 13.72 -44.02
C ARG A 638 -14.19 14.53 -42.91
N LEU A 639 -13.32 15.47 -43.25
CA LEU A 639 -12.67 16.36 -42.28
C LEU A 639 -13.66 17.32 -41.63
N ASP A 640 -14.61 17.86 -42.41
CA ASP A 640 -15.66 18.72 -41.88
C ASP A 640 -16.62 17.93 -40.97
N GLY A 641 -16.96 16.68 -41.34
CA GLY A 641 -17.73 15.79 -40.46
C GLY A 641 -17.02 15.47 -39.14
N LEU A 642 -15.70 15.23 -39.17
CA LEU A 642 -14.92 15.03 -37.94
C LEU A 642 -14.85 16.29 -37.07
N ARG A 643 -14.80 17.48 -37.68
CA ARG A 643 -14.83 18.75 -36.95
C ARG A 643 -16.18 18.99 -36.27
N ASP A 644 -17.28 18.63 -36.92
CA ASP A 644 -18.63 18.72 -36.33
C ASP A 644 -18.81 17.73 -35.16
N ILE A 645 -18.24 16.52 -35.27
CA ILE A 645 -18.25 15.55 -34.16
C ILE A 645 -17.43 16.07 -32.98
N THR A 646 -16.25 16.62 -33.25
CA THR A 646 -15.36 17.16 -32.21
C THR A 646 -16.03 18.32 -31.46
N THR A 647 -16.67 19.24 -32.18
CA THR A 647 -17.37 20.38 -31.54
C THR A 647 -18.58 19.94 -30.72
N LYS A 648 -19.34 18.94 -31.16
CA LYS A 648 -20.42 18.33 -30.36
C LYS A 648 -19.88 17.70 -29.08
N GLN A 649 -18.79 16.94 -29.17
CA GLN A 649 -18.13 16.34 -28.01
C GLN A 649 -17.63 17.42 -27.04
N ASP A 650 -17.04 18.51 -27.54
CA ASP A 650 -16.59 19.62 -26.69
C ASP A 650 -17.75 20.31 -25.96
N THR A 651 -18.90 20.48 -26.62
CA THR A 651 -20.11 21.04 -25.97
C THR A 651 -20.68 20.11 -24.90
N GLU A 652 -20.64 18.80 -25.14
CA GLU A 652 -21.14 17.79 -24.21
C GLU A 652 -20.23 17.66 -22.99
N VAL A 653 -18.90 17.73 -23.20
CA VAL A 653 -17.91 17.82 -22.12
C VAL A 653 -18.10 19.10 -21.30
N ALA A 654 -18.42 20.24 -21.93
CA ALA A 654 -18.71 21.47 -21.21
C ALA A 654 -19.98 21.34 -20.34
N LYS A 655 -21.03 20.68 -20.84
CA LYS A 655 -22.26 20.39 -20.10
C LYS A 655 -22.00 19.47 -18.91
N MET A 656 -21.26 18.38 -19.11
CA MET A 656 -20.88 17.46 -18.04
C MET A 656 -20.05 18.15 -16.95
N ARG A 657 -19.19 19.12 -17.30
CA ARG A 657 -18.42 19.90 -16.32
C ARG A 657 -19.31 20.80 -15.46
N LEU A 658 -20.35 21.38 -16.03
CA LEU A 658 -21.33 22.19 -15.28
C LEU A 658 -22.16 21.33 -14.32
N GLU A 659 -22.69 20.20 -14.80
CA GLU A 659 -23.44 19.25 -13.95
C GLU A 659 -22.58 18.70 -12.80
N LEU A 660 -21.30 18.41 -13.08
CA LEU A 660 -20.36 17.95 -12.05
C LEU A 660 -20.02 19.04 -11.03
N GLN A 661 -20.09 20.32 -11.42
CA GLN A 661 -19.92 21.45 -10.51
C GLN A 661 -21.16 21.64 -9.61
N GLU A 662 -22.36 21.46 -10.15
CA GLU A 662 -23.61 21.49 -9.38
C GLU A 662 -23.67 20.36 -8.36
N SER A 663 -23.36 19.12 -8.78
CA SER A 663 -23.30 17.96 -7.88
C SER A 663 -22.28 18.16 -6.74
N ARG A 664 -21.12 18.78 -7.02
CA ARG A 664 -20.15 19.13 -5.99
C ARG A 664 -20.69 20.13 -4.96
N ASN A 665 -21.45 21.13 -5.41
CA ASN A 665 -22.06 22.11 -4.51
C ASN A 665 -23.13 21.46 -3.61
N GLU A 666 -23.90 20.51 -4.16
CA GLU A 666 -24.92 19.80 -3.41
C GLU A 666 -24.33 18.83 -2.38
N ILE A 667 -23.25 18.12 -2.73
CA ILE A 667 -22.48 17.31 -1.77
C ILE A 667 -21.91 18.19 -0.64
N ALA A 668 -21.46 19.40 -0.95
CA ALA A 668 -20.98 20.34 0.08
C ALA A 668 -22.11 20.76 1.03
N LYS A 669 -23.32 21.00 0.51
CA LYS A 669 -24.50 21.32 1.32
C LYS A 669 -24.88 20.16 2.26
N LEU A 670 -24.97 18.94 1.73
CA LEU A 670 -25.30 17.75 2.52
C LEU A 670 -24.24 17.45 3.60
N ARG A 671 -22.96 17.72 3.31
CA ARG A 671 -21.89 17.59 4.31
C ARG A 671 -22.06 18.57 5.48
N ASN A 672 -22.46 19.81 5.20
CA ASN A 672 -22.71 20.79 6.26
C ASN A 672 -23.92 20.39 7.12
N GLU A 673 -24.99 19.90 6.50
CA GLU A 673 -26.19 19.44 7.22
C GLU A 673 -25.91 18.19 8.07
N LYS A 674 -25.12 17.25 7.55
CA LYS A 674 -24.64 16.09 8.32
C LYS A 674 -23.83 16.54 9.55
N LYS A 675 -22.92 17.50 9.37
CA LYS A 675 -22.12 18.04 10.48
C LYS A 675 -23.00 18.67 11.57
N GLU A 676 -24.02 19.41 11.18
CA GLU A 676 -24.96 20.02 12.12
C GLU A 676 -25.76 18.98 12.91
N LEU A 677 -26.15 17.87 12.27
CA LEU A 677 -26.81 16.74 12.94
C LEU A 677 -25.88 16.02 13.91
N GLU A 678 -24.61 15.79 13.52
CA GLU A 678 -23.60 15.19 14.39
C GLU A 678 -23.33 16.07 15.61
N ASP A 679 -23.21 17.38 15.44
CA ASP A 679 -23.02 18.32 16.56
C ASP A 679 -24.23 18.31 17.51
N ARG A 680 -25.46 18.22 16.99
CA ARG A 680 -26.67 18.04 17.81
C ARG A 680 -26.65 16.74 18.62
N LEU A 681 -26.27 15.62 17.98
CA LEU A 681 -26.18 14.33 18.67
C LEU A 681 -25.14 14.36 19.81
N VAL A 682 -23.98 14.95 19.56
CA VAL A 682 -22.93 15.13 20.59
C VAL A 682 -23.44 15.99 21.75
N THR A 683 -24.17 17.08 21.49
CA THR A 683 -24.74 17.89 22.59
C THR A 683 -25.75 17.11 23.42
N GLN A 684 -26.62 16.32 22.79
CA GLN A 684 -27.58 15.47 23.49
C GLN A 684 -26.88 14.41 24.36
N GLN A 685 -25.80 13.81 23.85
CA GLN A 685 -25.03 12.80 24.57
C GLN A 685 -24.29 13.38 25.78
N LYS A 686 -23.76 14.60 25.66
CA LYS A 686 -23.17 15.34 26.80
C LYS A 686 -24.19 15.64 27.90
N GLU A 687 -25.42 15.98 27.52
CA GLU A 687 -26.50 16.21 28.49
C GLU A 687 -26.88 14.92 29.23
N THR A 688 -26.99 13.80 28.52
CA THR A 688 -27.25 12.50 29.15
C THR A 688 -26.13 12.07 30.10
N ASP A 689 -24.86 12.28 29.71
CA ASP A 689 -23.71 11.96 30.55
C ASP A 689 -23.60 12.86 31.78
N ARG A 690 -24.02 14.13 31.66
CA ARG A 690 -24.11 15.04 32.80
C ARG A 690 -25.19 14.58 33.78
N SER A 691 -26.33 14.13 33.27
CA SER A 691 -27.43 13.58 34.08
C SER A 691 -26.98 12.34 34.87
N LEU A 692 -26.35 11.37 34.18
CA LEU A 692 -25.81 10.15 34.80
C LEU A 692 -24.72 10.44 35.85
N ARG A 693 -23.88 11.45 35.63
CA ARG A 693 -22.89 11.90 36.62
C ARG A 693 -23.53 12.45 37.88
N ASN A 694 -24.55 13.30 37.74
CA ASN A 694 -25.29 13.85 38.88
C ASN A 694 -25.97 12.73 39.69
N GLU A 695 -26.54 11.74 39.02
CA GLU A 695 -27.16 10.58 39.67
C GLU A 695 -26.13 9.73 40.44
N ARG A 696 -24.96 9.45 39.84
CA ARG A 696 -23.85 8.78 40.54
C ARG A 696 -23.37 9.55 41.77
N GLU A 697 -23.25 10.88 41.68
CA GLU A 697 -22.86 11.70 42.83
C GLU A 697 -23.89 11.64 43.97
N GLN A 698 -25.18 11.64 43.65
CA GLN A 698 -26.24 11.46 44.63
C GLN A 698 -26.13 10.09 45.31
N TYR A 699 -25.90 9.03 44.55
CA TYR A 699 -25.68 7.69 45.07
C TYR A 699 -24.47 7.63 46.03
N TYR A 700 -23.34 8.25 45.66
CA TYR A 700 -22.15 8.30 46.52
C TYR A 700 -22.35 9.12 47.79
N LYS A 701 -23.18 10.18 47.76
CA LYS A 701 -23.56 10.93 48.97
C LYS A 701 -24.38 10.05 49.91
N LEU A 702 -25.40 9.38 49.37
CA LEU A 702 -26.27 8.48 50.14
C LEU A 702 -25.50 7.30 50.74
N SER A 703 -24.60 6.69 49.96
CA SER A 703 -23.71 5.61 50.43
C SER A 703 -22.79 6.05 51.57
N ARG A 704 -22.24 7.28 51.51
CA ARG A 704 -21.43 7.84 52.61
C ARG A 704 -22.24 8.08 53.88
N GLU A 705 -23.48 8.53 53.75
CA GLU A 705 -24.38 8.69 54.91
C GLU A 705 -24.75 7.35 55.53
N PHE A 706 -25.02 6.34 54.70
CA PHE A 706 -25.27 4.97 55.16
C PHE A 706 -24.06 4.37 55.89
N LYS A 707 -22.85 4.59 55.37
CA LYS A 707 -21.61 4.16 56.03
C LYS A 707 -21.40 4.86 57.37
N ARG A 708 -21.60 6.19 57.43
CA ARG A 708 -21.48 6.98 58.67
C ARG A 708 -22.48 6.54 59.74
N THR A 709 -23.72 6.23 59.36
CA THR A 709 -24.75 5.75 60.29
C THR A 709 -24.42 4.35 60.81
N THR A 710 -23.95 3.47 59.92
CA THR A 710 -23.46 2.13 60.28
C THR A 710 -22.27 2.21 61.25
N ASP A 711 -21.29 3.06 60.97
CA ASP A 711 -20.11 3.25 61.82
C ASP A 711 -20.49 3.78 63.22
N LYS A 712 -21.46 4.71 63.30
CA LYS A 712 -21.99 5.20 64.59
C LYS A 712 -22.68 4.09 65.39
N MET A 713 -23.48 3.26 64.71
CA MET A 713 -24.16 2.14 65.35
C MET A 713 -23.15 1.12 65.89
N ASN A 714 -22.11 0.80 65.10
CA ASN A 714 -21.04 -0.11 65.51
C ASN A 714 -20.24 0.43 66.71
N ARG A 715 -19.93 1.73 66.75
CA ARG A 715 -19.26 2.34 67.92
C ARG A 715 -20.12 2.25 69.18
N SER A 716 -21.41 2.57 69.09
CA SER A 716 -22.32 2.46 70.23
C SER A 716 -22.46 1.02 70.73
N LEU A 717 -22.45 0.05 69.81
CA LEU A 717 -22.45 -1.37 70.17
C LEU A 717 -21.16 -1.78 70.90
N GLU A 718 -20.01 -1.29 70.44
CA GLU A 718 -18.71 -1.56 71.07
C GLU A 718 -18.58 -0.92 72.45
N GLU A 719 -19.06 0.31 72.62
CA GLU A 719 -19.15 0.98 73.93
C GLU A 719 -20.02 0.18 74.90
N LYS A 720 -21.17 -0.33 74.46
CA LYS A 720 -22.02 -1.19 75.28
C LYS A 720 -21.35 -2.51 75.64
N LYS A 721 -20.58 -3.12 74.73
CA LYS A 721 -19.80 -4.33 75.02
C LYS A 721 -18.73 -4.06 76.06
N GLN A 722 -18.00 -2.95 75.95
CA GLN A 722 -16.97 -2.56 76.92
C GLN A 722 -17.57 -2.28 78.30
N GLN A 723 -18.72 -1.61 78.36
CA GLN A 723 -19.45 -1.40 79.62
C GLN A 723 -19.87 -2.73 80.26
N TYR A 724 -20.40 -3.66 79.47
CA TYR A 724 -20.78 -4.99 79.96
C TYR A 724 -19.58 -5.79 80.47
N GLN A 725 -18.45 -5.71 79.77
CA GLN A 725 -17.20 -6.37 80.17
C GLN A 725 -16.61 -5.75 81.44
N HIS A 726 -16.65 -4.43 81.59
CA HIS A 726 -16.23 -3.77 82.81
C HIS A 726 -17.11 -4.14 84.02
N LEU A 727 -18.43 -4.27 83.80
CA LEU A 727 -19.36 -4.80 84.80
C LEU A 727 -19.00 -6.23 85.21
N LEU A 728 -18.71 -7.12 84.26
CA LEU A 728 -18.28 -8.49 84.55
C LEU A 728 -16.98 -8.52 85.37
N GLU A 729 -15.99 -7.68 85.06
CA GLU A 729 -14.75 -7.56 85.82
C GLU A 729 -14.98 -7.03 87.25
N THR A 730 -15.87 -6.05 87.44
CA THR A 730 -16.20 -5.55 88.78
C THR A 730 -16.98 -6.58 89.61
N TYR A 731 -17.85 -7.37 88.99
CA TYR A 731 -18.50 -8.50 89.65
C TYR A 731 -17.50 -9.61 90.00
N SER A 732 -16.54 -9.91 89.12
CA SER A 732 -15.47 -10.88 89.39
C SER A 732 -14.57 -10.43 90.54
N ASN A 733 -14.19 -9.15 90.60
CA ASN A 733 -13.33 -8.61 91.67
C ASN A 733 -14.05 -8.49 93.02
N ARG A 734 -15.38 -8.32 93.05
CA ARG A 734 -16.18 -8.38 94.28
C ARG A 734 -16.43 -9.80 94.80
N SER A 735 -16.13 -10.81 94.00
CA SER A 735 -16.37 -12.22 94.34
C SER A 735 -15.10 -12.95 94.79
N ASN A 736 -14.00 -12.23 95.10
CA ASN A 736 -12.77 -12.81 95.63
C ASN A 736 -12.76 -12.73 97.18
N PRO A 737 -12.93 -13.84 97.93
CA PRO A 737 -13.03 -13.84 99.38
C PRO A 737 -11.69 -14.22 100.02
N GLU A 738 -10.68 -13.36 99.96
CA GLU A 738 -9.45 -13.51 100.77
C GLU A 738 -8.92 -12.15 101.20
N GLU A 739 -9.62 -11.50 102.14
CA GLU A 739 -9.01 -10.52 103.07
C GLU A 739 -9.97 -10.22 104.23
N VAL A 740 -10.34 -11.27 104.97
CA VAL A 740 -10.84 -11.16 106.35
C VAL A 740 -10.21 -12.32 107.11
N TYR A 741 -9.06 -12.07 107.76
CA TYR A 741 -8.55 -12.73 108.99
C TYR A 741 -7.03 -12.48 109.09
N LEU A 742 -6.65 -11.36 109.71
CA LEU A 742 -5.71 -11.24 110.84
C LEU A 742 -5.49 -9.78 111.22
#